data_AF-A0A7Y4D3M6-F1
#
_entry.id   AF-A0A7Y4D3M6-F1
#
_cell.length_a   1.000
_cell.length_b   1.000
_cell.length_c   1.000
_cell.angle_alpha   90.00
_cell.angle_beta   90.00
_cell.angle_gamma   90.00
#
_symmetry.space_group_name_H-M   'P 1'
#
loop_
_entity.id
_entity.type
_entity.pdbx_description
1 polymer ?
#
loop_
_entity_poly.entity_id
_entity_poly.type
_entity_poly.pdbx_seq_one_letter_code
_entity_poly.pdbx_strand_id
1 'polypeptide(L)'
;MILGTVLKPSTTSSLTLLLAGPILRKTTATEVVLWLATSSPLVGRADLYIRETEHIRETGFSNKKEHSQPKQDQPFYSSSLEEHDSIQIGTHAWVTLIRLQGEFPTNTLLEYDIHTESGSLKELAPHLVYNGKSRVEFKISTSADYILHGSCRNPHHPSKDSLVAADNKIADQTVAERPDMLMMSGDQIYADHVAGPTLDAIQQVIQLLGLVGESLPTDSQIKQINSSDALYNSEYHLYQRHHLLPHHNTSDSLLDKLFPKRGIPIFSSTDCENHLVTLSEFIAMYLLVWSPTLWQCVNRERLIESNFTQGGPQLTPTEQQQWRDESVIIDDFIAGLPQVQRLFAHIPTYMIFDDHDITDDWNLTVGWEYAVDQNQFATQVIGNGLTAYWMCQGWGNKPESFDETFIEQAKQLFVDQPRITKQAHNEADDSNTTHSVCNIGPDKHQAFIEMLSRFEEWHYTIDTSPKVIVLDTRTRRWRSESRMNKPSGLMDWEALIEFQHQLLHQDKVVIVSAAPMFGVKFIETLQKMATTIGKPLVIDAENWMAHPGSANTLISIFTHTKTPTNFVVLSGDVHYSFAYDIKLRYRRNSPNIYQITCSGIKNQFPAPLLKFCDVWDRLLYSPRSVLNYFTKRKRLKIEKRSPDNQTFYRLSNRSAIGELRLDTDGKPQSITTLSGDGKVTRFPEPD
;
A
#
# COMPACT_ATOMS: atom_id res chain seq x y z
N MET A 1 14.61 31.05 37.33
CA MET A 1 13.50 30.31 37.96
C MET A 1 13.01 29.31 36.94
N ILE A 2 13.31 28.04 37.18
CA ILE A 2 12.95 26.90 36.34
C ILE A 2 11.53 26.54 36.72
N LEU A 3 10.55 26.84 35.86
CA LEU A 3 9.20 26.31 36.01
C LEU A 3 9.15 24.99 35.24
N GLY A 4 9.23 23.90 35.98
CA GLY A 4 8.93 22.56 35.48
C GLY A 4 7.47 22.49 35.08
N THR A 5 7.24 22.23 33.79
CA THR A 5 5.93 21.89 33.24
C THR A 5 5.57 20.50 33.77
N VAL A 6 4.67 20.45 34.74
CA VAL A 6 4.03 19.21 35.17
C VAL A 6 3.16 18.75 34.01
N LEU A 7 3.68 17.81 33.22
CA LEU A 7 2.90 17.04 32.25
C LEU A 7 1.78 16.35 33.03
N LYS A 8 0.53 16.65 32.69
CA LYS A 8 -0.58 15.76 33.06
C LYS A 8 -0.28 14.42 32.39
N PRO A 9 -0.40 13.28 33.11
CA PRO A 9 -0.32 11.99 32.45
C PRO A 9 -1.45 11.94 31.43
N SER A 10 -1.10 11.69 30.16
CA SER A 10 -2.02 11.08 29.22
C SER A 10 -2.68 9.91 29.94
N THR A 11 -3.98 9.68 29.72
CA THR A 11 -4.66 8.50 30.27
C THR A 11 -3.78 7.28 30.04
N THR A 12 -3.21 6.77 31.12
CA THR A 12 -2.22 5.69 31.18
C THR A 12 -2.88 4.37 30.81
N SER A 13 -3.24 4.20 29.54
CA SER A 13 -3.51 2.88 29.02
C SER A 13 -2.17 2.19 28.89
N SER A 14 -1.94 1.15 29.69
CA SER A 14 -0.81 0.26 29.48
C SER A 14 -0.81 -0.23 28.04
N LEU A 15 0.35 -0.24 27.38
CA LEU A 15 0.49 -0.70 26.01
C LEU A 15 -0.04 -2.15 25.90
N THR A 16 -1.02 -2.37 25.02
CA THR A 16 -1.61 -3.69 24.80
C THR A 16 -0.69 -4.57 23.96
N LEU A 17 -0.79 -5.90 24.10
CA LEU A 17 0.04 -6.83 23.33
C LEU A 17 -0.10 -6.63 21.82
N LEU A 18 -1.34 -6.53 21.29
CA LEU A 18 -1.58 -6.38 19.85
C LEU A 18 -1.54 -4.90 19.45
N LEU A 19 -0.54 -4.50 18.68
CA LEU A 19 -0.38 -3.14 18.17
C LEU A 19 -1.08 -2.96 16.82
N ALA A 20 -0.91 -3.90 15.88
CA ALA A 20 -1.56 -3.91 14.58
C ALA A 20 -1.71 -5.33 14.02
N GLY A 21 -2.61 -5.49 13.04
CA GLY A 21 -3.00 -6.80 12.50
C GLY A 21 -4.00 -7.55 13.38
N PRO A 22 -4.21 -8.86 13.19
CA PRO A 22 -3.64 -9.67 12.12
C PRO A 22 -4.17 -9.22 10.75
N ILE A 23 -3.29 -9.24 9.74
CA ILE A 23 -3.65 -9.11 8.33
C ILE A 23 -3.44 -10.49 7.70
N LEU A 24 -4.49 -11.05 7.12
CA LEU A 24 -4.42 -12.29 6.35
C LEU A 24 -3.80 -11.97 4.99
N ARG A 25 -2.53 -12.36 4.76
CA ARG A 25 -1.78 -11.95 3.56
C ARG A 25 -1.92 -12.95 2.42
N LYS A 26 -1.29 -14.12 2.59
CA LYS A 26 -1.25 -15.18 1.58
C LYS A 26 -2.02 -16.39 2.11
N THR A 27 -2.99 -16.84 1.33
CA THR A 27 -3.75 -18.06 1.62
C THR A 27 -3.77 -18.97 0.41
N THR A 28 -3.21 -20.16 0.54
CA THR A 28 -3.21 -21.22 -0.46
C THR A 28 -3.58 -22.54 0.19
N ALA A 29 -3.79 -23.58 -0.61
CA ALA A 29 -4.04 -24.93 -0.08
C ALA A 29 -2.89 -25.47 0.79
N THR A 30 -1.70 -24.85 0.73
CA THR A 30 -0.52 -25.32 1.45
C THR A 30 -0.01 -24.35 2.51
N GLU A 31 -0.55 -23.13 2.55
CA GLU A 31 0.05 -22.04 3.31
C GLU A 31 -0.99 -21.00 3.74
N VAL A 32 -0.95 -20.60 5.01
CA VAL A 32 -1.70 -19.45 5.54
C VAL A 32 -0.72 -18.52 6.23
N VAL A 33 -0.69 -17.26 5.80
CA VAL A 33 0.24 -16.24 6.29
C VAL A 33 -0.53 -15.11 6.96
N LEU A 34 -0.21 -14.87 8.23
CA LEU A 34 -0.74 -13.75 9.02
C LEU A 34 0.40 -12.80 9.37
N TRP A 35 0.20 -11.51 9.12
CA TRP A 35 1.09 -10.44 9.55
C TRP A 35 0.52 -9.75 10.79
N LEU A 36 1.34 -9.49 11.81
CA LEU A 36 0.93 -8.71 12.97
C LEU A 36 2.11 -7.96 13.62
N ALA A 37 1.79 -6.90 14.35
CA ALA A 37 2.75 -6.18 15.17
C ALA A 37 2.35 -6.24 16.65
N THR A 38 3.30 -6.54 17.54
CA THR A 38 3.06 -6.75 18.97
C THR A 38 4.02 -5.96 19.86
N SER A 39 3.62 -5.71 21.11
CA SER A 39 4.41 -4.94 22.07
C SER A 39 5.50 -5.74 22.82
N SER A 40 5.51 -7.06 22.62
CA SER A 40 6.48 -8.01 23.16
C SER A 40 6.63 -9.19 22.19
N PRO A 41 7.65 -10.06 22.35
CA PRO A 41 7.76 -11.28 21.56
C PRO A 41 6.48 -12.11 21.66
N LEU A 42 6.04 -12.66 20.53
CA LEU A 42 4.81 -13.41 20.45
C LEU A 42 5.05 -14.84 20.94
N VAL A 43 4.40 -15.22 22.05
CA VAL A 43 4.52 -16.52 22.73
C VAL A 43 3.14 -17.15 22.84
N GLY A 44 3.02 -18.43 22.50
CA GLY A 44 1.75 -19.15 22.50
C GLY A 44 1.53 -19.98 21.23
N ARG A 45 0.30 -19.99 20.70
CA ARG A 45 -0.04 -20.81 19.52
C ARG A 45 -1.04 -20.15 18.58
N ALA A 46 -0.89 -20.41 17.28
CA ALA A 46 -1.90 -20.15 16.27
C ALA A 46 -2.67 -21.44 15.97
N ASP A 47 -4.00 -21.34 15.94
CA ASP A 47 -4.89 -22.47 15.72
C ASP A 47 -5.80 -22.23 14.51
N LEU A 48 -6.00 -23.29 13.71
CA LEU A 48 -7.01 -23.32 12.65
C LEU A 48 -8.11 -24.33 12.99
N TYR A 49 -9.35 -23.93 12.73
CA TYR A 49 -10.55 -24.70 12.97
C TYR A 49 -11.35 -24.84 11.67
N ILE A 50 -12.08 -25.95 11.57
CA ILE A 50 -13.01 -26.21 10.45
C ILE A 50 -14.43 -26.29 11.01
N ARG A 51 -15.37 -25.62 10.37
CA ARG A 51 -16.78 -25.66 10.78
C ARG A 51 -17.59 -26.46 9.77
N GLU A 52 -17.82 -27.74 10.06
CA GLU A 52 -18.42 -28.73 9.15
C GLU A 52 -19.89 -28.46 8.71
N THR A 53 -20.54 -27.39 9.16
CA THR A 53 -21.97 -27.19 8.85
C THR A 53 -22.26 -26.59 7.47
N GLU A 54 -21.25 -26.13 6.73
CA GLU A 54 -21.41 -25.56 5.39
C GLU A 54 -20.40 -26.19 4.42
N HIS A 55 -20.66 -27.41 3.95
CA HIS A 55 -20.10 -27.83 2.67
C HIS A 55 -20.64 -26.89 1.59
N ILE A 56 -19.78 -25.97 1.14
CA ILE A 56 -20.01 -25.15 -0.05
C ILE A 56 -20.27 -26.14 -1.19
N ARG A 57 -21.49 -26.13 -1.72
CA ARG A 57 -21.97 -27.15 -2.66
C ARG A 57 -21.16 -27.08 -3.97
N GLU A 58 -20.15 -27.92 -4.11
CA GLU A 58 -19.69 -28.39 -5.41
C GLU A 58 -20.46 -29.66 -5.78
N THR A 59 -21.19 -29.59 -6.89
CA THR A 59 -21.91 -30.72 -7.47
C THR A 59 -20.92 -31.72 -8.07
N GLY A 60 -20.77 -32.91 -7.48
CA GLY A 60 -20.22 -34.08 -8.20
C GLY A 60 -19.52 -35.17 -7.38
N PHE A 61 -20.24 -36.28 -7.18
CA PHE A 61 -19.75 -37.67 -7.00
C PHE A 61 -18.91 -38.11 -5.76
N SER A 62 -19.67 -38.59 -4.77
CA SER A 62 -19.60 -39.89 -4.05
C SER A 62 -18.33 -40.40 -3.33
N ASN A 63 -18.53 -40.55 -2.01
CA ASN A 63 -18.28 -41.73 -1.15
C ASN A 63 -16.84 -42.15 -0.79
N LYS A 64 -16.44 -41.78 0.43
CA LYS A 64 -16.25 -42.71 1.58
C LYS A 64 -16.20 -41.90 2.88
N LYS A 65 -17.20 -42.11 3.75
CA LYS A 65 -17.27 -41.50 5.09
C LYS A 65 -16.58 -42.42 6.10
N GLU A 66 -15.37 -42.09 6.51
CA GLU A 66 -14.90 -42.45 7.86
C GLU A 66 -15.40 -41.36 8.82
N HIS A 67 -16.31 -41.75 9.71
CA HIS A 67 -16.87 -40.87 10.74
C HIS A 67 -15.88 -40.78 11.91
N SER A 68 -15.07 -39.74 11.91
CA SER A 68 -14.62 -39.10 13.16
C SER A 68 -15.06 -37.65 13.06
N GLN A 69 -16.23 -37.33 13.62
CA GLN A 69 -16.71 -35.95 13.71
C GLN A 69 -15.64 -35.13 14.46
N PRO A 70 -15.00 -34.13 13.86
CA PRO A 70 -14.20 -33.18 14.61
C PRO A 70 -15.13 -32.51 15.62
N LYS A 71 -14.78 -32.60 16.91
CA LYS A 71 -15.46 -31.80 17.94
C LYS A 71 -15.32 -30.34 17.52
N GLN A 72 -16.44 -29.62 17.38
CA GLN A 72 -16.55 -28.24 16.85
C GLN A 72 -15.63 -27.18 17.52
N ASP A 73 -14.88 -27.53 18.55
CA ASP A 73 -13.95 -26.66 19.28
C ASP A 73 -12.51 -27.20 19.37
N GLN A 74 -12.17 -28.26 18.62
CA GLN A 74 -10.77 -28.70 18.52
C GLN A 74 -10.14 -28.17 17.23
N PRO A 75 -8.94 -27.54 17.31
CA PRO A 75 -8.24 -27.13 16.11
C PRO A 75 -7.80 -28.37 15.33
N PHE A 76 -7.89 -28.30 13.99
CA PHE A 76 -7.35 -29.34 13.12
C PHE A 76 -5.88 -29.10 12.79
N TYR A 77 -5.39 -27.88 13.01
CA TYR A 77 -4.00 -27.48 12.85
C TYR A 77 -3.63 -26.50 13.97
N SER A 78 -2.46 -26.69 14.56
CA SER A 78 -1.89 -25.79 15.57
C SER A 78 -0.38 -25.66 15.32
N SER A 79 0.17 -24.46 15.51
CA SER A 79 1.60 -24.19 15.42
C SER A 79 2.03 -23.25 16.55
N SER A 80 3.27 -23.41 17.04
CA SER A 80 3.85 -22.59 18.11
C SER A 80 4.25 -21.23 17.53
N LEU A 81 3.88 -20.14 18.20
CA LEU A 81 4.16 -18.80 17.69
C LEU A 81 5.65 -18.45 17.70
N GLU A 82 6.43 -19.12 18.55
CA GLU A 82 7.87 -18.98 18.74
C GLU A 82 8.69 -19.58 17.59
N GLU A 83 8.08 -20.43 16.77
CA GLU A 83 8.72 -21.04 15.60
C GLU A 83 8.69 -20.12 14.37
N HIS A 84 7.97 -19.01 14.45
CA HIS A 84 7.78 -18.08 13.33
C HIS A 84 8.75 -16.90 13.39
N ASP A 85 9.04 -16.34 12.22
CA ASP A 85 9.94 -15.19 12.12
C ASP A 85 9.32 -13.95 12.77
N SER A 86 10.09 -13.36 13.69
CA SER A 86 9.75 -12.13 14.38
C SER A 86 10.97 -11.22 14.44
N ILE A 87 10.76 -9.95 14.12
CA ILE A 87 11.80 -8.91 14.11
C ILE A 87 11.44 -7.87 15.16
N GLN A 88 12.31 -7.71 16.14
CA GLN A 88 12.20 -6.63 17.12
C GLN A 88 12.64 -5.32 16.45
N ILE A 89 11.72 -4.37 16.32
CA ILE A 89 11.93 -3.08 15.64
C ILE A 89 12.01 -1.89 16.61
N GLY A 90 11.70 -2.14 17.88
CA GLY A 90 11.84 -1.19 18.98
C GLY A 90 11.81 -1.89 20.33
N THR A 91 11.93 -1.12 21.42
CA THR A 91 11.90 -1.68 22.78
C THR A 91 10.58 -2.36 23.13
N HIS A 92 9.49 -1.85 22.54
CA HIS A 92 8.13 -2.35 22.72
C HIS A 92 7.44 -2.62 21.38
N ALA A 93 8.17 -3.09 20.36
CA ALA A 93 7.60 -3.38 19.05
C ALA A 93 8.30 -4.54 18.34
N TRP A 94 7.48 -5.52 17.94
CA TRP A 94 7.86 -6.69 17.15
C TRP A 94 6.95 -6.78 15.93
N VAL A 95 7.52 -7.06 14.77
CA VAL A 95 6.76 -7.45 13.57
C VAL A 95 6.93 -8.94 13.38
N THR A 96 5.83 -9.67 13.35
CA THR A 96 5.81 -11.14 13.25
C THR A 96 5.05 -11.57 12.01
N LEU A 97 5.62 -12.52 11.29
CA LEU A 97 4.96 -13.21 10.18
C LEU A 97 4.67 -14.65 10.58
N ILE A 98 3.42 -14.93 10.99
CA ILE A 98 2.98 -16.29 11.30
C ILE A 98 2.75 -17.01 9.99
N ARG A 99 3.57 -18.04 9.73
CA ARG A 99 3.55 -18.82 8.49
C ARG A 99 3.14 -20.25 8.79
N LEU A 100 1.86 -20.55 8.60
CA LEU A 100 1.30 -21.88 8.81
C LEU A 100 1.45 -22.68 7.52
N GLN A 101 2.16 -23.80 7.57
CA GLN A 101 2.41 -24.68 6.43
C GLN A 101 1.80 -26.06 6.66
N GLY A 102 1.03 -26.55 5.70
CA GLY A 102 0.31 -27.81 5.84
C GLY A 102 -0.50 -28.16 4.60
N GLU A 103 -1.55 -28.94 4.75
CA GLU A 103 -2.58 -29.15 3.73
C GLU A 103 -3.90 -28.63 4.29
N PHE A 104 -4.40 -27.56 3.71
CA PHE A 104 -5.57 -26.83 4.20
C PHE A 104 -6.77 -27.01 3.25
N PRO A 105 -7.98 -27.25 3.79
CA PRO A 105 -9.20 -27.31 3.00
C PRO A 105 -9.43 -26.01 2.24
N THR A 106 -9.63 -26.12 0.93
CA THR A 106 -10.01 -24.99 0.07
C THR A 106 -11.52 -24.86 -0.03
N ASN A 107 -12.00 -23.69 -0.47
CA ASN A 107 -13.42 -23.38 -0.68
C ASN A 107 -14.30 -23.83 0.50
N THR A 108 -13.80 -23.69 1.73
CA THR A 108 -14.44 -24.14 2.98
C THR A 108 -14.35 -23.04 4.02
N LEU A 109 -15.34 -22.95 4.91
CA LEU A 109 -15.30 -22.06 6.06
C LEU A 109 -14.23 -22.52 7.05
N LEU A 110 -13.19 -21.70 7.18
CA LEU A 110 -12.15 -21.85 8.19
C LEU A 110 -12.28 -20.76 9.24
N GLU A 111 -11.88 -21.07 10.46
CA GLU A 111 -11.74 -20.09 11.54
C GLU A 111 -10.31 -20.14 12.08
N TYR A 112 -9.78 -19.03 12.59
CA TYR A 112 -8.52 -19.02 13.31
C TYR A 112 -8.60 -18.22 14.61
N ASP A 113 -7.72 -18.58 15.54
CA ASP A 113 -7.47 -17.82 16.76
C ASP A 113 -5.97 -17.83 17.08
N ILE A 114 -5.51 -16.76 17.73
CA ILE A 114 -4.13 -16.61 18.19
C ILE A 114 -4.19 -16.56 19.70
N HIS A 115 -3.69 -17.61 20.35
CA HIS A 115 -3.65 -17.71 21.80
C HIS A 115 -2.27 -17.27 22.29
N THR A 116 -2.26 -16.24 23.14
CA THR A 116 -1.05 -15.68 23.74
C THR A 116 -1.12 -15.76 25.27
N GLU A 117 -0.01 -15.46 25.94
CA GLU A 117 0.02 -15.29 27.40
C GLU A 117 -0.91 -14.17 27.91
N SER A 118 -1.21 -13.18 27.06
CA SER A 118 -2.10 -12.05 27.37
C SER A 118 -3.57 -12.32 27.00
N GLY A 119 -3.89 -13.51 26.48
CA GLY A 119 -5.23 -13.90 26.05
C GLY A 119 -5.30 -14.30 24.58
N SER A 120 -6.50 -14.70 24.17
CA SER A 120 -6.89 -14.96 22.78
C SER A 120 -7.01 -13.67 21.97
N LEU A 121 -7.04 -13.79 20.63
CA LEU A 121 -7.18 -12.65 19.75
C LEU A 121 -8.47 -11.87 20.03
N LYS A 122 -9.56 -12.59 20.32
CA LYS A 122 -10.86 -11.99 20.67
C LYS A 122 -10.81 -11.20 21.99
N GLU A 123 -10.01 -11.63 22.96
CA GLU A 123 -9.87 -10.91 24.23
C GLU A 123 -9.00 -9.66 24.06
N LEU A 124 -7.94 -9.76 23.26
CA LEU A 124 -7.03 -8.64 22.97
C LEU A 124 -7.67 -7.56 22.09
N ALA A 125 -8.48 -7.97 21.10
CA ALA A 125 -9.14 -7.07 20.16
C ALA A 125 -10.54 -7.60 19.81
N PRO A 126 -11.55 -7.38 20.67
CA PRO A 126 -12.90 -7.92 20.49
C PRO A 126 -13.59 -7.48 19.19
N HIS A 127 -13.23 -6.31 18.67
CA HIS A 127 -13.80 -5.78 17.43
C HIS A 127 -13.37 -6.55 16.19
N LEU A 128 -12.37 -7.44 16.26
CA LEU A 128 -11.95 -8.26 15.12
C LEU A 128 -12.93 -9.37 14.77
N VAL A 129 -13.87 -9.71 15.67
CA VAL A 129 -14.81 -10.80 15.47
C VAL A 129 -16.20 -10.23 15.21
N TYR A 130 -16.86 -10.67 14.13
CA TYR A 130 -18.24 -10.26 13.83
C TYR A 130 -19.24 -10.70 14.92
N ASN A 131 -20.35 -9.98 15.01
CA ASN A 131 -21.39 -10.25 15.99
C ASN A 131 -21.89 -11.71 15.94
N GLY A 132 -21.96 -12.35 17.10
CA GLY A 132 -22.39 -13.75 17.22
C GLY A 132 -21.34 -14.79 16.84
N LYS A 133 -20.12 -14.38 16.49
CA LYS A 133 -18.99 -15.28 16.20
C LYS A 133 -18.04 -15.39 17.40
N SER A 134 -17.31 -16.51 17.46
CA SER A 134 -16.32 -16.80 18.50
C SER A 134 -14.89 -16.52 18.05
N ARG A 135 -14.61 -16.63 16.74
CA ARG A 135 -13.28 -16.56 16.14
C ARG A 135 -13.32 -15.76 14.83
N VAL A 136 -12.15 -15.44 14.30
CA VAL A 136 -12.03 -14.84 12.97
C VAL A 136 -12.30 -15.90 11.91
N GLU A 137 -13.09 -15.57 10.90
CA GLU A 137 -13.57 -16.49 9.86
C GLU A 137 -12.99 -16.11 8.50
N PHE A 138 -12.51 -17.07 7.73
CA PHE A 138 -11.96 -16.84 6.39
C PHE A 138 -12.19 -18.05 5.48
N LYS A 139 -11.82 -17.92 4.20
CA LYS A 139 -11.78 -19.03 3.24
C LYS A 139 -10.49 -18.99 2.44
N ILE A 140 -10.04 -20.16 2.02
CA ILE A 140 -8.95 -20.32 1.05
C ILE A 140 -9.58 -20.59 -0.31
N SER A 141 -9.63 -19.57 -1.16
CA SER A 141 -10.30 -19.66 -2.46
C SER A 141 -9.38 -20.24 -3.53
N THR A 142 -9.87 -21.18 -4.34
CA THR A 142 -9.18 -21.64 -5.57
C THR A 142 -9.59 -20.84 -6.80
N SER A 143 -10.64 -20.03 -6.69
CA SER A 143 -11.07 -19.07 -7.70
C SER A 143 -10.71 -17.64 -7.32
N ALA A 144 -10.67 -16.78 -8.33
CA ALA A 144 -10.61 -15.33 -8.19
C ALA A 144 -11.81 -14.70 -8.91
N ASP A 145 -13.00 -15.22 -8.61
CA ASP A 145 -14.24 -14.87 -9.30
C ASP A 145 -14.91 -13.66 -8.66
N TYR A 146 -14.64 -13.37 -7.39
CA TYR A 146 -15.10 -12.17 -6.71
C TYR A 146 -13.94 -11.45 -6.01
N ILE A 147 -13.50 -10.34 -6.61
CA ILE A 147 -12.34 -9.57 -6.15
C ILE A 147 -12.82 -8.18 -5.69
N LEU A 148 -12.48 -7.81 -4.45
CA LEU A 148 -12.46 -6.40 -4.06
C LEU A 148 -11.13 -5.79 -4.46
N HIS A 149 -11.12 -4.60 -5.06
CA HIS A 149 -9.86 -3.97 -5.45
C HIS A 149 -9.88 -2.44 -5.39
N GLY A 150 -8.74 -1.83 -5.11
CA GLY A 150 -8.57 -0.39 -5.25
C GLY A 150 -7.28 0.12 -4.63
N SER A 151 -7.05 1.43 -4.70
CA SER A 151 -5.82 2.09 -4.23
C SER A 151 -6.10 3.46 -3.60
N CYS A 152 -5.05 4.14 -3.15
CA CYS A 152 -5.07 5.56 -2.78
C CYS A 152 -5.96 5.82 -1.56
N ARG A 153 -5.53 5.31 -0.41
CA ARG A 153 -6.20 5.49 0.89
C ARG A 153 -5.50 6.60 1.68
N ASN A 154 -5.78 7.86 1.35
CA ASN A 154 -5.21 9.01 2.04
C ASN A 154 -5.93 9.24 3.40
N PRO A 155 -5.25 9.14 4.56
CA PRO A 155 -5.89 9.29 5.87
C PRO A 155 -6.58 10.63 6.12
N HIS A 156 -6.06 11.73 5.57
CA HIS A 156 -6.58 13.08 5.80
C HIS A 156 -7.33 13.68 4.61
N HIS A 157 -7.66 12.88 3.58
CA HIS A 157 -8.61 13.33 2.57
C HIS A 157 -10.04 13.35 3.15
N PRO A 158 -10.87 14.39 2.94
CA PRO A 158 -12.19 14.54 3.61
C PRO A 158 -13.27 13.52 3.21
N SER A 159 -13.02 12.68 2.20
CA SER A 159 -13.96 11.63 1.78
C SER A 159 -14.10 10.52 2.84
N LYS A 160 -15.22 9.78 2.78
CA LYS A 160 -15.41 8.57 3.59
C LYS A 160 -14.55 7.42 3.06
N ASP A 161 -14.09 6.57 3.98
CA ASP A 161 -13.25 5.39 3.68
C ASP A 161 -14.09 4.24 3.15
N SER A 162 -13.82 3.78 1.92
CA SER A 162 -14.57 2.68 1.32
C SER A 162 -14.23 1.30 1.88
N LEU A 163 -13.11 1.12 2.59
CA LEU A 163 -12.84 -0.15 3.30
C LEU A 163 -13.80 -0.35 4.48
N VAL A 164 -14.23 0.74 5.12
CA VAL A 164 -15.28 0.68 6.15
C VAL A 164 -16.60 0.21 5.53
N ALA A 165 -16.94 0.70 4.34
CA ALA A 165 -18.12 0.23 3.62
C ALA A 165 -18.01 -1.25 3.20
N ALA A 166 -16.81 -1.70 2.81
CA ALA A 166 -16.55 -3.10 2.48
C ALA A 166 -16.74 -4.02 3.69
N ASP A 167 -16.17 -3.68 4.85
CA ASP A 167 -16.36 -4.41 6.11
C ASP A 167 -17.85 -4.51 6.49
N ASN A 168 -18.56 -3.38 6.48
CA ASN A 168 -19.98 -3.34 6.80
C ASN A 168 -20.79 -4.25 5.86
N LYS A 169 -20.42 -4.32 4.58
CA LYS A 169 -21.09 -5.18 3.60
C LYS A 169 -20.84 -6.67 3.89
N ILE A 170 -19.61 -7.06 4.21
CA ILE A 170 -19.27 -8.48 4.44
C ILE A 170 -19.73 -8.98 5.82
N ALA A 171 -19.99 -8.08 6.77
CA ALA A 171 -20.52 -8.40 8.09
C ALA A 171 -21.87 -9.14 7.99
N ASP A 172 -22.69 -8.79 6.99
CA ASP A 172 -24.01 -9.38 6.75
C ASP A 172 -23.95 -10.60 5.80
N GLN A 173 -22.76 -10.99 5.34
CA GLN A 173 -22.56 -12.07 4.37
C GLN A 173 -22.07 -13.36 5.04
N THR A 174 -22.54 -14.49 4.54
CA THR A 174 -21.89 -15.79 4.80
C THR A 174 -20.49 -15.80 4.20
N VAL A 175 -19.59 -16.63 4.74
CA VAL A 175 -18.20 -16.68 4.24
C VAL A 175 -18.12 -17.13 2.77
N ALA A 176 -19.07 -17.94 2.31
CA ALA A 176 -19.18 -18.32 0.90
C ALA A 176 -19.48 -17.13 -0.02
N GLU A 177 -20.24 -16.13 0.45
CA GLU A 177 -20.62 -14.94 -0.31
C GLU A 177 -19.55 -13.84 -0.29
N ARG A 178 -18.61 -13.91 0.67
CA ARG A 178 -17.52 -12.96 0.82
C ARG A 178 -16.55 -13.01 -0.37
N PRO A 179 -15.81 -11.91 -0.63
CA PRO A 179 -14.77 -11.87 -1.65
C PRO A 179 -13.76 -13.01 -1.52
N ASP A 180 -13.24 -13.47 -2.65
CA ASP A 180 -12.15 -14.44 -2.70
C ASP A 180 -10.84 -13.81 -2.21
N MET A 181 -10.68 -12.51 -2.46
CA MET A 181 -9.54 -11.69 -2.01
C MET A 181 -9.87 -10.19 -2.03
N LEU A 182 -9.06 -9.44 -1.30
CA LEU A 182 -8.92 -7.99 -1.39
C LEU A 182 -7.56 -7.66 -2.03
N MET A 183 -7.58 -7.00 -3.18
CA MET A 183 -6.40 -6.56 -3.92
C MET A 183 -6.21 -5.06 -3.80
N MET A 184 -5.29 -4.64 -2.93
CA MET A 184 -4.92 -3.24 -2.79
C MET A 184 -3.90 -2.88 -3.88
N SER A 185 -4.38 -2.28 -4.96
CA SER A 185 -3.66 -2.11 -6.22
C SER A 185 -2.90 -0.77 -6.33
N GLY A 186 -2.43 -0.20 -5.22
CA GLY A 186 -1.61 1.01 -5.18
C GLY A 186 -1.38 1.50 -3.74
N ASP A 187 -1.25 2.81 -3.53
CA ASP A 187 -0.83 3.40 -2.23
C ASP A 187 -1.62 2.92 -1.00
N GLN A 188 -0.88 2.48 0.03
CA GLN A 188 -1.42 2.14 1.35
C GLN A 188 -1.21 3.26 2.38
N ILE A 189 -0.10 3.99 2.23
CA ILE A 189 0.24 5.17 3.00
C ILE A 189 0.53 6.32 2.04
N TYR A 190 0.57 7.54 2.57
CA TYR A 190 1.12 8.70 1.87
C TYR A 190 2.31 9.19 2.69
N ALA A 191 3.51 9.00 2.16
CA ALA A 191 4.75 9.39 2.81
C ALA A 191 5.15 10.84 2.49
N ASP A 192 4.69 11.36 1.35
CA ASP A 192 5.04 12.68 0.81
C ASP A 192 3.92 13.73 0.94
N HIS A 193 2.83 13.34 1.60
CA HIS A 193 1.70 14.19 1.96
C HIS A 193 1.11 13.66 3.27
N VAL A 194 1.61 14.13 4.40
CA VAL A 194 1.19 13.67 5.73
C VAL A 194 0.50 14.80 6.49
N ALA A 195 -0.71 14.56 7.01
CA ALA A 195 -1.35 15.53 7.90
C ALA A 195 -0.51 15.80 9.15
N GLY A 196 -0.49 17.06 9.61
CA GLY A 196 0.28 17.45 10.78
C GLY A 196 -0.13 16.70 12.06
N PRO A 197 -1.43 16.49 12.35
CA PRO A 197 -1.86 15.64 13.48
C PRO A 197 -1.34 14.20 13.39
N THR A 198 -1.21 13.64 12.18
CA THR A 198 -0.66 12.30 11.98
C THR A 198 0.84 12.27 12.23
N LEU A 199 1.58 13.26 11.73
CA LEU A 199 3.03 13.34 11.97
C LEU A 199 3.36 13.57 13.46
N ASP A 200 2.54 14.35 14.16
CA ASP A 200 2.61 14.50 15.62
C ASP A 200 2.38 13.16 16.34
N ALA A 201 1.35 12.41 15.94
CA ALA A 201 1.07 11.08 16.50
C ALA A 201 2.19 10.08 16.19
N ILE A 202 2.77 10.11 14.99
CA ILE A 202 3.94 9.30 14.60
C ILE A 202 5.08 9.53 15.58
N GLN A 203 5.42 10.79 15.91
CA GLN A 203 6.48 11.08 16.87
C GLN A 203 6.19 10.49 18.25
N GLN A 204 4.94 10.58 18.72
CA GLN A 204 4.52 9.99 19.99
C GLN A 204 4.63 8.45 19.96
N VAL A 205 4.25 7.80 18.86
CA VAL A 205 4.37 6.35 18.67
C VAL A 205 5.82 5.89 18.66
N ILE A 206 6.71 6.62 17.96
CA ILE A 206 8.15 6.32 17.93
C ILE A 206 8.71 6.29 19.36
N GLN A 207 8.36 7.28 20.18
CA GLN A 207 8.77 7.35 21.59
C GLN A 207 8.13 6.24 22.43
N LEU A 208 6.82 6.02 22.27
CA LEU A 208 6.06 5.02 23.03
C LEU A 208 6.59 3.59 22.81
N LEU A 209 6.90 3.26 21.56
CA LEU A 209 7.37 1.93 21.18
C LEU A 209 8.89 1.78 21.29
N GLY A 210 9.62 2.88 21.54
CA GLY A 210 11.07 2.94 21.50
C GLY A 210 11.61 2.43 20.16
N LEU A 211 11.00 2.86 19.05
CA LEU A 211 11.47 2.52 17.70
C LEU A 211 12.86 3.12 17.46
N VAL A 212 13.68 2.40 16.70
CA VAL A 212 15.10 2.74 16.49
C VAL A 212 15.33 4.15 15.92
N GLY A 213 16.43 4.75 16.32
CA GLY A 213 16.92 5.99 15.74
C GLY A 213 17.88 5.69 14.58
N GLU A 214 18.22 6.70 13.80
CA GLU A 214 19.16 6.57 12.70
C GLU A 214 20.03 7.82 12.56
N SER A 215 21.24 7.64 12.05
CA SER A 215 22.03 8.76 11.54
C SER A 215 21.52 9.17 10.16
N LEU A 216 21.42 10.47 9.92
CA LEU A 216 21.00 11.03 8.63
C LEU A 216 22.22 11.59 7.88
N PRO A 217 22.33 11.36 6.57
CA PRO A 217 23.42 11.92 5.77
C PRO A 217 23.41 13.45 5.77
N THR A 218 24.60 14.04 5.69
CA THR A 218 24.81 15.50 5.84
C THR A 218 24.73 16.28 4.53
N ASP A 219 24.40 15.61 3.43
CA ASP A 219 24.19 16.18 2.09
C ASP A 219 22.71 16.51 1.80
N SER A 220 21.89 16.57 2.86
CA SER A 220 20.60 17.28 2.86
C SER A 220 20.79 18.80 2.70
N GLN A 221 19.69 19.54 2.50
CA GLN A 221 19.76 21.01 2.43
C GLN A 221 20.20 21.64 3.76
N ILE A 222 19.86 21.00 4.89
CA ILE A 222 20.14 21.48 6.25
C ILE A 222 21.11 20.51 6.94
N LYS A 223 22.41 20.79 6.77
CA LYS A 223 23.50 19.90 7.23
C LYS A 223 23.55 19.67 8.74
N GLN A 224 22.92 20.54 9.54
CA GLN A 224 22.88 20.43 10.99
C GLN A 224 21.99 19.27 11.45
N ILE A 225 21.05 18.83 10.61
CA ILE A 225 20.17 17.70 10.89
C ILE A 225 20.86 16.42 10.41
N ASN A 226 21.50 15.72 11.34
CA ASN A 226 22.32 14.53 11.06
C ASN A 226 21.86 13.27 11.81
N SER A 227 20.69 13.32 12.44
CA SER A 227 20.06 12.16 13.09
C SER A 227 18.54 12.33 13.15
N SER A 228 17.83 11.20 13.36
CA SER A 228 16.40 11.20 13.62
C SER A 228 16.02 12.09 14.80
N ASP A 229 16.78 12.04 15.89
CA ASP A 229 16.51 12.86 17.08
C ASP A 229 16.70 14.36 16.79
N ALA A 230 17.74 14.73 16.02
CA ALA A 230 17.95 16.11 15.63
C ALA A 230 16.78 16.62 14.77
N LEU A 231 16.28 15.79 13.85
CA LEU A 231 15.13 16.11 13.00
C LEU A 231 13.86 16.34 13.82
N TYR A 232 13.54 15.41 14.73
CA TYR A 232 12.32 15.46 15.54
C TYR A 232 12.28 16.64 16.53
N ASN A 233 13.45 17.16 16.91
CA ASN A 233 13.59 18.30 17.81
C ASN A 233 13.87 19.61 17.08
N SER A 234 13.73 19.65 15.74
CA SER A 234 13.98 20.85 14.93
C SER A 234 12.70 21.52 14.46
N GLU A 235 12.82 22.76 13.97
CA GLU A 235 11.73 23.49 13.30
C GLU A 235 11.25 22.81 12.01
N TYR A 236 12.06 21.93 11.42
CA TYR A 236 11.73 21.18 10.19
C TYR A 236 10.86 19.96 10.45
N HIS A 237 10.53 19.67 11.71
CA HIS A 237 9.75 18.48 12.06
C HIS A 237 8.34 18.50 11.45
N LEU A 238 7.66 19.66 11.44
CA LEU A 238 6.26 19.82 11.06
C LEU A 238 6.08 21.02 10.12
N TYR A 239 5.33 20.85 9.03
CA TYR A 239 5.02 21.80 7.94
C TYR A 239 6.22 22.44 7.22
N GLN A 240 7.44 22.07 7.57
CA GLN A 240 8.67 22.66 7.05
C GLN A 240 9.64 21.62 6.46
N ARG A 241 9.17 20.39 6.18
CA ARG A 241 10.03 19.28 5.69
C ARG A 241 10.63 19.55 4.32
N HIS A 242 9.90 20.24 3.45
CA HIS A 242 10.37 20.63 2.11
C HIS A 242 11.69 21.43 2.12
N HIS A 243 12.01 22.12 3.21
CA HIS A 243 13.30 22.83 3.37
C HIS A 243 14.48 21.90 3.65
N LEU A 244 14.25 20.70 4.20
CA LEU A 244 15.27 19.68 4.43
C LEU A 244 15.57 18.88 3.15
N LEU A 245 14.54 18.65 2.32
CA LEU A 245 14.61 17.74 1.18
C LEU A 245 15.55 18.25 0.06
N PRO A 246 16.39 17.36 -0.51
CA PRO A 246 17.42 17.74 -1.46
C PRO A 246 16.84 18.22 -2.80
N HIS A 247 17.60 19.08 -3.47
CA HIS A 247 17.32 19.57 -4.81
C HIS A 247 18.49 19.21 -5.72
N HIS A 248 18.21 18.89 -6.98
CA HIS A 248 19.23 18.66 -7.99
C HIS A 248 19.28 19.80 -9.00
N ASN A 249 20.45 20.02 -9.58
CA ASN A 249 20.65 21.01 -10.63
C ASN A 249 20.62 20.31 -11.99
N THR A 250 19.60 20.58 -12.81
CA THR A 250 19.72 20.28 -14.24
C THR A 250 20.64 21.31 -14.90
N SER A 251 21.69 20.85 -15.57
CA SER A 251 22.49 21.70 -16.45
C SER A 251 23.11 20.84 -17.53
N ASP A 252 22.66 21.02 -18.78
CA ASP A 252 23.52 20.94 -19.99
C ASP A 252 22.86 21.54 -21.24
N SER A 253 21.96 22.52 -21.08
CA SER A 253 21.49 23.35 -22.19
C SER A 253 22.23 24.69 -22.18
N LEU A 254 22.77 25.10 -23.34
CA LEU A 254 23.42 26.40 -23.52
C LEU A 254 22.49 27.59 -23.19
N LEU A 255 21.17 27.38 -23.24
CA LEU A 255 20.16 28.39 -22.90
C LEU A 255 19.99 28.58 -21.38
N ASP A 256 20.26 27.56 -20.57
CA ASP A 256 20.09 27.63 -19.11
C ASP A 256 21.21 28.42 -18.40
N LYS A 257 22.28 28.77 -19.13
CA LYS A 257 23.32 29.69 -18.62
C LYS A 257 22.84 31.16 -18.55
N LEU A 258 21.73 31.50 -19.21
CA LEU A 258 21.18 32.85 -19.27
C LEU A 258 20.07 33.10 -18.24
N PHE A 259 19.59 32.08 -17.54
CA PHE A 259 18.57 32.19 -16.49
C PHE A 259 19.14 31.70 -15.14
N PRO A 260 18.71 32.28 -14.01
CA PRO A 260 19.14 31.81 -12.70
C PRO A 260 18.78 30.34 -12.53
N LYS A 261 19.76 29.52 -12.15
CA LYS A 261 19.59 28.09 -11.86
C LYS A 261 18.50 27.93 -10.80
N ARG A 262 17.33 27.43 -11.17
CA ARG A 262 16.34 26.95 -10.21
C ARG A 262 16.64 25.47 -9.96
N GLY A 263 16.97 25.13 -8.71
CA GLY A 263 17.09 23.74 -8.31
C GLY A 263 15.74 23.04 -8.47
N ILE A 264 15.74 21.83 -8.99
CA ILE A 264 14.55 21.00 -9.11
C ILE A 264 14.52 20.08 -7.88
N PRO A 265 13.45 20.08 -7.09
CA PRO A 265 13.36 19.19 -5.93
C PRO A 265 13.48 17.73 -6.37
N ILE A 266 14.19 16.91 -5.57
CA ILE A 266 14.25 15.46 -5.79
C ILE A 266 12.92 14.82 -5.38
N PHE A 267 12.37 15.23 -4.25
CA PHE A 267 11.04 14.82 -3.77
C PHE A 267 10.05 15.92 -4.14
N SER A 268 9.20 15.68 -5.14
CA SER A 268 8.59 16.78 -5.90
C SER A 268 7.05 16.86 -5.78
N SER A 269 6.51 16.33 -4.68
CA SER A 269 5.10 16.49 -4.27
C SER A 269 4.71 17.95 -4.03
N THR A 270 3.52 18.34 -4.50
CA THR A 270 2.93 19.67 -4.27
C THR A 270 2.57 19.94 -2.81
N ASP A 271 2.46 18.88 -2.00
CA ASP A 271 2.05 18.91 -0.59
C ASP A 271 3.17 18.42 0.36
N CYS A 272 4.44 18.53 -0.06
CA CYS A 272 5.64 18.05 0.66
C CYS A 272 6.01 18.84 1.94
N GLU A 273 5.12 19.70 2.45
CA GLU A 273 5.32 20.43 3.70
C GLU A 273 5.53 19.46 4.88
N ASN A 274 4.89 18.28 4.80
CA ASN A 274 5.16 17.13 5.66
C ASN A 274 5.51 15.90 4.80
N HIS A 275 6.70 15.36 5.04
CA HIS A 275 7.22 14.15 4.37
C HIS A 275 7.91 13.25 5.41
N LEU A 276 7.66 11.94 5.34
CA LEU A 276 8.34 10.95 6.17
C LEU A 276 9.79 10.78 5.70
N VAL A 277 10.73 10.74 6.63
CA VAL A 277 12.17 10.72 6.35
C VAL A 277 12.82 9.47 6.92
N THR A 278 12.54 9.17 8.19
CA THR A 278 13.24 8.12 8.94
C THR A 278 12.51 6.77 8.84
N LEU A 279 13.23 5.65 8.99
CA LEU A 279 12.60 4.33 8.98
C LEU A 279 11.48 4.21 10.02
N SER A 280 11.70 4.78 11.22
CA SER A 280 10.72 4.76 12.30
C SER A 280 9.46 5.60 12.00
N GLU A 281 9.57 6.70 11.23
CA GLU A 281 8.42 7.46 10.73
C GLU A 281 7.56 6.60 9.79
N PHE A 282 8.18 5.89 8.84
CA PHE A 282 7.46 4.98 7.93
C PHE A 282 6.78 3.82 8.67
N ILE A 283 7.47 3.16 9.59
CA ILE A 283 6.90 2.04 10.36
C ILE A 283 5.71 2.52 11.20
N ALA A 284 5.87 3.63 11.93
CA ALA A 284 4.79 4.18 12.75
C ALA A 284 3.57 4.57 11.90
N MET A 285 3.77 5.09 10.69
CA MET A 285 2.69 5.37 9.74
C MET A 285 1.89 4.10 9.43
N TYR A 286 2.54 2.99 9.04
CA TYR A 286 1.87 1.71 8.78
C TYR A 286 1.04 1.22 9.97
N LEU A 287 1.62 1.27 11.19
CA LEU A 287 0.92 0.83 12.40
C LEU A 287 -0.32 1.69 12.68
N LEU A 288 -0.25 3.01 12.45
CA LEU A 288 -1.36 3.94 12.68
C LEU A 288 -2.46 3.85 11.61
N VAL A 289 -2.16 3.52 10.36
CA VAL A 289 -3.19 3.44 9.30
C VAL A 289 -3.95 2.11 9.27
N TRP A 290 -3.42 1.06 9.90
CA TRP A 290 -4.03 -0.28 9.89
C TRP A 290 -4.70 -0.68 11.20
N SER A 291 -4.46 0.06 12.29
CA SER A 291 -4.94 -0.33 13.62
C SER A 291 -5.38 0.87 14.47
N PRO A 292 -6.49 0.74 15.22
CA PRO A 292 -6.94 1.77 16.15
C PRO A 292 -6.11 1.80 17.45
N THR A 293 -5.34 0.74 17.76
CA THR A 293 -4.74 0.55 19.09
C THR A 293 -3.85 1.72 19.50
N LEU A 294 -2.88 2.09 18.68
CA LEU A 294 -1.90 3.12 19.03
C LEU A 294 -2.51 4.51 19.15
N TRP A 295 -3.60 4.78 18.42
CA TRP A 295 -4.35 6.04 18.55
C TRP A 295 -4.95 6.25 19.95
N GLN A 296 -5.18 5.17 20.70
CA GLN A 296 -5.65 5.24 22.09
C GLN A 296 -4.53 5.58 23.09
N CYS A 297 -3.27 5.45 22.66
CA CYS A 297 -2.09 5.68 23.49
C CYS A 297 -1.43 7.05 23.24
N VAL A 298 -1.82 7.77 22.18
CA VAL A 298 -1.29 9.11 21.86
C VAL A 298 -2.19 10.22 22.37
N ASN A 299 -1.59 11.34 22.76
CA ASN A 299 -2.32 12.57 23.10
C ASN A 299 -2.54 13.40 21.83
N ARG A 300 -3.75 13.32 21.26
CA ARG A 300 -4.12 14.06 20.03
C ARG A 300 -4.28 15.57 20.25
N GLU A 301 -4.36 16.04 21.49
CA GLU A 301 -4.46 17.47 21.84
C GLU A 301 -3.11 18.08 22.21
N ARG A 302 -2.01 17.30 22.18
CA ARG A 302 -0.66 17.68 22.62
C ARG A 302 -0.20 19.03 22.07
N LEU A 303 -0.38 19.28 20.77
CA LEU A 303 0.01 20.56 20.17
C LEU A 303 -0.88 21.72 20.60
N ILE A 304 -2.17 21.51 20.86
CA ILE A 304 -3.01 22.57 21.43
C ILE A 304 -2.52 22.91 22.83
N GLU A 305 -2.24 21.90 23.65
CA GLU A 305 -1.76 22.06 25.03
C GLU A 305 -0.40 22.75 25.11
N SER A 306 0.47 22.51 24.13
CA SER A 306 1.79 23.17 24.02
C SER A 306 1.73 24.54 23.35
N ASN A 307 0.53 25.08 23.08
CA ASN A 307 0.32 26.30 22.29
C ASN A 307 1.03 26.25 20.93
N PHE A 308 1.00 25.11 20.26
CA PHE A 308 1.62 24.82 18.96
C PHE A 308 3.13 25.13 18.92
N THR A 309 3.82 24.81 20.01
CA THR A 309 5.28 24.91 20.10
C THR A 309 5.89 23.52 20.15
N GLN A 310 6.79 23.22 19.21
CA GLN A 310 7.47 21.92 19.10
C GLN A 310 8.85 22.09 18.44
N GLY A 311 9.93 21.78 19.16
CA GLY A 311 11.30 21.77 18.61
C GLY A 311 11.85 23.12 18.08
N GLY A 312 11.05 24.19 18.11
CA GLY A 312 11.36 25.44 17.41
C GLY A 312 10.34 26.55 17.71
N PRO A 313 10.16 27.52 16.79
CA PRO A 313 9.19 28.59 16.95
C PRO A 313 7.76 28.05 16.97
N GLN A 314 6.84 28.85 17.50
CA GLN A 314 5.42 28.54 17.45
C GLN A 314 4.95 28.48 15.98
N LEU A 315 4.12 27.48 15.65
CA LEU A 315 3.52 27.37 14.32
C LEU A 315 2.76 28.65 13.95
N THR A 316 2.77 29.01 12.68
CA THR A 316 2.04 30.17 12.18
C THR A 316 0.52 29.99 12.33
N PRO A 317 -0.27 31.08 12.40
CA PRO A 317 -1.72 30.97 12.48
C PRO A 317 -2.36 30.16 11.34
N THR A 318 -1.75 30.16 10.15
CA THR A 318 -2.21 29.36 9.00
C THR A 318 -1.99 27.87 9.23
N GLU A 319 -0.78 27.47 9.64
CA GLU A 319 -0.45 26.07 9.98
C GLU A 319 -1.29 25.57 11.15
N GLN A 320 -1.55 26.42 12.15
CA GLN A 320 -2.44 26.07 13.27
C GLN A 320 -3.89 25.80 12.79
N GLN A 321 -4.40 26.58 11.84
CA GLN A 321 -5.73 26.37 11.28
C GLN A 321 -5.76 25.10 10.42
N GLN A 322 -4.74 24.89 9.57
CA GLN A 322 -4.59 23.67 8.78
C GLN A 322 -4.57 22.43 9.67
N TRP A 323 -3.78 22.44 10.75
CA TRP A 323 -3.74 21.35 11.72
C TRP A 323 -5.13 21.05 12.30
N ARG A 324 -5.90 22.08 12.68
CA ARG A 324 -7.26 21.90 13.22
C ARG A 324 -8.22 21.29 12.21
N ASP A 325 -8.13 21.72 10.95
CA ASP A 325 -8.97 21.20 9.87
C ASP A 325 -8.61 19.73 9.57
N GLU A 326 -7.32 19.42 9.52
CA GLU A 326 -6.80 18.06 9.37
C GLU A 326 -7.21 17.15 10.54
N SER A 327 -7.17 17.63 11.79
CA SER A 327 -7.54 16.84 12.98
C SER A 327 -8.96 16.29 12.91
N VAL A 328 -9.92 17.09 12.41
CA VAL A 328 -11.31 16.64 12.26
C VAL A 328 -11.40 15.47 11.27
N ILE A 329 -10.62 15.51 10.19
CA ILE A 329 -10.63 14.45 9.17
C ILE A 329 -9.94 13.19 9.71
N ILE A 330 -8.84 13.37 10.44
CA ILE A 330 -8.12 12.27 11.09
C ILE A 330 -8.99 11.57 12.15
N ASP A 331 -9.78 12.31 12.93
CA ASP A 331 -10.71 11.71 13.90
C ASP A 331 -11.75 10.80 13.20
N ASP A 332 -12.30 11.27 12.07
CA ASP A 332 -13.21 10.50 11.22
C ASP A 332 -12.54 9.23 10.64
N PHE A 333 -11.25 9.31 10.29
CA PHE A 333 -10.46 8.18 9.81
C PHE A 333 -10.20 7.15 10.92
N ILE A 334 -9.78 7.60 12.10
CA ILE A 334 -9.51 6.75 13.27
C ILE A 334 -10.76 5.96 13.66
N ALA A 335 -11.94 6.60 13.62
CA ALA A 335 -13.21 5.97 13.94
C ALA A 335 -13.57 4.77 13.03
N GLY A 336 -12.98 4.69 11.83
CA GLY A 336 -13.16 3.58 10.88
C GLY A 336 -12.13 2.46 10.98
N LEU A 337 -11.03 2.65 11.72
CA LEU A 337 -9.93 1.67 11.80
C LEU A 337 -10.35 0.30 12.36
N PRO A 338 -11.25 0.17 13.36
CA PRO A 338 -11.71 -1.15 13.82
C PRO A 338 -12.32 -2.01 12.71
N GLN A 339 -13.09 -1.39 11.80
CA GLN A 339 -13.72 -2.05 10.65
C GLN A 339 -12.66 -2.48 9.63
N VAL A 340 -11.68 -1.63 9.36
CA VAL A 340 -10.60 -1.94 8.40
C VAL A 340 -9.70 -3.06 8.92
N GLN A 341 -9.32 -3.02 10.19
CA GLN A 341 -8.53 -4.08 10.83
C GLN A 341 -9.29 -5.41 10.82
N ARG A 342 -10.61 -5.39 11.09
CA ARG A 342 -11.47 -6.58 10.98
C ARG A 342 -11.54 -7.11 9.55
N LEU A 343 -11.72 -6.26 8.55
CA LEU A 343 -11.73 -6.66 7.14
C LEU A 343 -10.44 -7.40 6.76
N PHE A 344 -9.28 -6.84 7.11
CA PHE A 344 -7.97 -7.44 6.86
C PHE A 344 -7.74 -8.76 7.61
N ALA A 345 -8.36 -8.94 8.77
CA ALA A 345 -8.30 -10.19 9.51
C ALA A 345 -9.12 -11.31 8.84
N HIS A 346 -10.21 -10.96 8.14
CA HIS A 346 -11.19 -11.90 7.58
C HIS A 346 -11.02 -12.19 6.08
N ILE A 347 -10.40 -11.30 5.30
CA ILE A 347 -10.25 -11.42 3.84
C ILE A 347 -8.77 -11.50 3.46
N PRO A 348 -8.34 -12.49 2.67
CA PRO A 348 -6.98 -12.52 2.11
C PRO A 348 -6.67 -11.22 1.37
N THR A 349 -5.70 -10.48 1.88
CA THR A 349 -5.36 -9.12 1.47
C THR A 349 -3.97 -9.08 0.85
N TYR A 350 -3.94 -8.78 -0.45
CA TYR A 350 -2.75 -8.67 -1.26
C TYR A 350 -2.52 -7.20 -1.62
N MET A 351 -1.25 -6.78 -1.67
CA MET A 351 -0.89 -5.38 -1.91
C MET A 351 0.21 -5.26 -2.95
N ILE A 352 0.25 -4.14 -3.68
CA ILE A 352 1.33 -3.78 -4.62
C ILE A 352 2.01 -2.51 -4.13
N PHE A 353 3.30 -2.38 -4.42
CA PHE A 353 4.05 -1.16 -4.08
C PHE A 353 3.73 -0.04 -5.06
N ASP A 354 3.63 1.19 -4.54
CA ASP A 354 3.32 2.36 -5.35
C ASP A 354 4.22 3.57 -4.99
N ASP A 355 4.05 4.70 -5.67
CA ASP A 355 4.91 5.88 -5.46
C ASP A 355 4.68 6.59 -4.15
N HIS A 356 3.44 6.87 -3.72
CA HIS A 356 3.22 7.64 -2.50
C HIS A 356 3.65 6.89 -1.22
N ASP A 357 3.96 5.60 -1.30
CA ASP A 357 4.68 4.91 -0.22
C ASP A 357 6.12 5.45 -0.03
N ILE A 358 6.65 6.23 -0.98
CA ILE A 358 7.94 6.95 -0.92
C ILE A 358 7.78 8.42 -1.35
N THR A 359 7.52 8.68 -2.65
CA THR A 359 7.27 10.00 -3.26
C THR A 359 6.72 9.85 -4.69
N ASP A 360 5.81 10.75 -5.09
CA ASP A 360 5.16 10.83 -6.43
C ASP A 360 6.10 10.63 -7.65
N ASP A 361 7.35 11.13 -7.61
CA ASP A 361 8.27 11.05 -8.76
C ASP A 361 9.16 9.81 -8.80
N TRP A 362 8.92 8.84 -7.92
CA TRP A 362 9.85 7.75 -7.70
C TRP A 362 10.12 6.95 -8.99
N ASN A 363 11.40 6.87 -9.38
CA ASN A 363 11.91 6.21 -10.58
C ASN A 363 11.24 6.68 -11.89
N LEU A 364 10.70 7.90 -11.94
CA LEU A 364 9.97 8.38 -13.11
C LEU A 364 10.89 8.61 -14.34
N THR A 365 12.13 9.06 -14.10
CA THR A 365 13.09 9.35 -15.18
C THR A 365 14.51 8.97 -14.77
N VAL A 366 15.36 8.68 -15.76
CA VAL A 366 16.79 8.41 -15.55
C VAL A 366 17.50 9.62 -14.92
N GLY A 367 17.07 10.84 -15.25
CA GLY A 367 17.61 12.05 -14.63
C GLY A 367 17.31 12.14 -13.14
N TRP A 368 16.11 11.70 -12.73
CA TRP A 368 15.71 11.62 -11.33
C TRP A 368 16.48 10.53 -10.59
N GLU A 369 16.60 9.32 -11.17
CA GLU A 369 17.41 8.22 -10.60
C GLU A 369 18.85 8.69 -10.36
N TYR A 370 19.45 9.34 -11.36
CA TYR A 370 20.81 9.88 -11.23
C TYR A 370 20.90 10.95 -10.13
N ALA A 371 19.89 11.81 -9.97
CA ALA A 371 19.87 12.81 -8.91
C ALA A 371 19.83 12.17 -7.51
N VAL A 372 19.07 11.09 -7.35
CA VAL A 372 19.02 10.29 -6.11
C VAL A 372 20.35 9.61 -5.85
N ASP A 373 20.94 8.94 -6.86
CA ASP A 373 22.23 8.24 -6.71
C ASP A 373 23.37 9.16 -6.27
N GLN A 374 23.27 10.47 -6.58
CA GLN A 374 24.25 11.49 -6.17
C GLN A 374 23.94 12.13 -4.80
N ASN A 375 22.89 11.72 -4.10
CA ASN A 375 22.48 12.26 -2.81
C ASN A 375 22.18 11.15 -1.79
N GLN A 376 23.08 10.98 -0.82
CA GLN A 376 22.97 9.92 0.20
C GLN A 376 21.72 10.08 1.05
N PHE A 377 21.34 11.31 1.41
CA PHE A 377 20.10 11.56 2.14
C PHE A 377 18.87 11.07 1.37
N ALA A 378 18.76 11.36 0.07
CA ALA A 378 17.66 10.88 -0.76
C ALA A 378 17.63 9.35 -0.86
N THR A 379 18.80 8.73 -1.10
CA THR A 379 18.95 7.27 -1.12
C THR A 379 18.51 6.64 0.19
N GLN A 380 18.84 7.26 1.34
CA GLN A 380 18.42 6.75 2.64
C GLN A 380 16.91 6.86 2.87
N VAL A 381 16.27 7.98 2.51
CA VAL A 381 14.80 8.12 2.63
C VAL A 381 14.07 7.08 1.78
N ILE A 382 14.53 6.85 0.55
CA ILE A 382 13.97 5.82 -0.34
C ILE A 382 14.21 4.42 0.25
N GLY A 383 15.41 4.16 0.76
CA GLY A 383 15.76 2.91 1.44
C GLY A 383 14.92 2.63 2.69
N ASN A 384 14.59 3.67 3.46
CA ASN A 384 13.69 3.60 4.60
C ASN A 384 12.27 3.22 4.18
N GLY A 385 11.75 3.86 3.13
CA GLY A 385 10.45 3.52 2.54
C GLY A 385 10.39 2.08 2.03
N LEU A 386 11.41 1.63 1.30
CA LEU A 386 11.56 0.24 0.82
C LEU A 386 11.61 -0.76 1.99
N THR A 387 12.35 -0.45 3.05
CA THR A 387 12.47 -1.29 4.24
C THR A 387 11.12 -1.43 4.95
N ALA A 388 10.40 -0.33 5.12
CA ALA A 388 9.07 -0.36 5.73
C ALA A 388 8.05 -1.10 4.86
N TYR A 389 8.07 -0.87 3.54
CA TYR A 389 7.22 -1.59 2.58
C TYR A 389 7.49 -3.09 2.62
N TRP A 390 8.76 -3.51 2.57
CA TRP A 390 9.14 -4.90 2.73
C TRP A 390 8.52 -5.50 3.98
N MET A 391 8.78 -4.88 5.14
CA MET A 391 8.40 -5.43 6.43
C MET A 391 6.88 -5.47 6.65
N CYS A 392 6.16 -4.47 6.14
CA CYS A 392 4.73 -4.31 6.38
C CYS A 392 3.86 -4.94 5.27
N GLN A 393 4.35 -5.01 4.03
CA GLN A 393 3.60 -5.47 2.87
C GLN A 393 4.29 -6.62 2.13
N GLY A 394 5.50 -6.38 1.61
CA GLY A 394 6.19 -7.29 0.69
C GLY A 394 6.46 -8.67 1.29
N TRP A 395 6.89 -8.71 2.54
CA TRP A 395 7.23 -9.94 3.26
C TRP A 395 6.05 -10.91 3.33
N GLY A 396 4.85 -10.40 3.58
CA GLY A 396 3.64 -11.22 3.65
C GLY A 396 3.06 -11.61 2.30
N ASN A 397 3.34 -10.88 1.21
CA ASN A 397 2.86 -11.21 -0.14
C ASN A 397 3.52 -12.47 -0.70
N LYS A 398 4.84 -12.58 -0.56
CA LYS A 398 5.64 -13.69 -1.10
C LYS A 398 6.80 -14.04 -0.14
N PRO A 399 6.51 -14.63 1.04
CA PRO A 399 7.52 -14.90 2.07
C PRO A 399 8.71 -15.72 1.55
N GLU A 400 8.47 -16.63 0.60
CA GLU A 400 9.48 -17.50 0.01
C GLU A 400 10.59 -16.79 -0.79
N SER A 401 10.41 -15.52 -1.15
CA SER A 401 11.46 -14.73 -1.83
C SER A 401 12.48 -14.13 -0.85
N PHE A 402 12.26 -14.23 0.45
CA PHE A 402 13.17 -13.71 1.48
C PHE A 402 13.81 -14.88 2.22
N ASP A 403 15.03 -15.24 1.82
CA ASP A 403 15.76 -16.36 2.40
C ASP A 403 16.27 -16.05 3.83
N GLU A 404 16.80 -17.07 4.51
CA GLU A 404 17.37 -16.91 5.86
C GLU A 404 18.44 -15.82 5.90
N THR A 405 19.24 -15.67 4.84
CA THR A 405 20.27 -14.64 4.72
C THR A 405 19.68 -13.23 4.77
N PHE A 406 18.60 -12.99 4.02
CA PHE A 406 17.87 -11.73 4.02
C PHE A 406 17.30 -11.43 5.40
N ILE A 407 16.62 -12.42 6.00
CA ILE A 407 15.98 -12.25 7.31
C ILE A 407 17.01 -11.97 8.41
N GLU A 408 18.16 -12.65 8.40
CA GLU A 408 19.23 -12.39 9.36
C GLU A 408 19.86 -11.00 9.18
N GLN A 409 20.05 -10.52 7.93
CA GLN A 409 20.49 -9.15 7.69
C GLN A 409 19.47 -8.12 8.19
N ALA A 410 18.18 -8.37 7.97
CA ALA A 410 17.13 -7.50 8.48
C ALA A 410 17.11 -7.47 10.02
N LYS A 411 17.23 -8.64 10.68
CA LYS A 411 17.36 -8.72 12.15
C LYS A 411 18.57 -7.92 12.64
N GLN A 412 19.71 -8.02 11.96
CA GLN A 412 20.95 -7.33 12.32
C GLN A 412 20.85 -5.80 12.32
N LEU A 413 19.91 -5.21 11.58
CA LEU A 413 19.63 -3.77 11.67
C LEU A 413 19.21 -3.35 13.08
N PHE A 414 18.54 -4.24 13.82
CA PHE A 414 17.92 -3.95 15.11
C PHE A 414 18.60 -4.64 16.30
N VAL A 415 19.67 -5.42 16.09
CA VAL A 415 20.33 -6.26 17.13
C VAL A 415 20.95 -5.46 18.28
N ASP A 416 21.43 -4.24 18.05
CA ASP A 416 22.14 -3.44 19.07
C ASP A 416 21.18 -2.77 20.09
N GLN A 417 19.90 -3.14 20.13
CA GLN A 417 18.93 -2.63 21.11
C GLN A 417 19.25 -3.09 22.54
N PRO A 418 19.02 -2.26 23.58
CA PRO A 418 19.24 -2.65 24.96
C PRO A 418 18.20 -3.71 25.29
N ARG A 419 18.63 -4.98 25.44
CA ARG A 419 17.77 -6.01 26.01
C ARG A 419 17.40 -5.57 27.42
N ILE A 420 16.12 -5.61 27.78
CA ILE A 420 15.68 -5.44 29.17
C ILE A 420 16.30 -6.59 29.97
N THR A 421 17.49 -6.36 30.54
CA THR A 421 18.05 -7.22 31.57
C THR A 421 17.41 -6.80 32.89
N LYS A 422 16.61 -7.69 33.49
CA LYS A 422 16.27 -7.59 34.91
C LYS A 422 17.56 -7.71 35.71
N GLN A 423 18.28 -6.61 35.92
CA GLN A 423 19.33 -6.55 36.93
C GLN A 423 18.68 -6.29 38.29
N ALA A 424 18.94 -7.24 39.19
CA ALA A 424 18.52 -7.21 40.57
C ALA A 424 19.06 -5.97 41.30
N HIS A 425 18.18 -5.34 42.08
CA HIS A 425 18.42 -4.46 43.22
C HIS A 425 19.65 -3.53 43.19
N ASN A 426 19.39 -2.22 43.09
CA ASN A 426 19.67 -1.28 44.18
C ASN A 426 18.83 0.00 44.02
N GLU A 427 18.34 0.50 45.14
CA GLU A 427 17.40 1.60 45.28
C GLU A 427 18.01 2.99 45.01
N ALA A 428 17.11 3.93 44.70
CA ALA A 428 17.20 5.39 44.75
C ALA A 428 17.89 6.12 43.59
N ASP A 429 17.13 6.44 42.54
CA ASP A 429 16.66 7.82 42.28
C ASP A 429 15.58 7.80 41.17
N ASP A 430 14.53 8.60 41.35
CA ASP A 430 13.32 8.61 40.50
C ASP A 430 13.34 9.83 39.56
N SER A 431 12.71 9.70 38.38
CA SER A 431 12.44 10.74 37.36
C SER A 431 13.55 11.18 36.37
N ASN A 432 13.93 10.28 35.45
CA ASN A 432 14.14 10.56 34.01
C ASN A 432 14.74 9.30 33.35
N THR A 433 13.92 8.30 33.07
CA THR A 433 14.29 7.27 32.10
C THR A 433 14.20 7.87 30.70
N THR A 434 15.24 8.60 30.30
CA THR A 434 15.52 8.83 28.88
C THR A 434 15.83 7.46 28.31
N HIS A 435 14.84 6.80 27.72
CA HIS A 435 15.07 5.56 26.98
C HIS A 435 16.06 5.89 25.87
N SER A 436 17.30 5.41 26.00
CA SER A 436 18.28 5.51 24.93
C SER A 436 17.78 4.61 23.82
N VAL A 437 17.07 5.21 22.86
CA VAL A 437 16.73 4.58 21.60
C VAL A 437 18.05 4.13 20.97
N CYS A 438 18.21 2.83 20.73
CA CYS A 438 19.41 2.38 20.03
C CYS A 438 19.33 2.81 18.56
N ASN A 439 20.43 3.37 18.08
CA ASN A 439 20.54 3.81 16.70
C ASN A 439 20.96 2.66 15.81
N ILE A 440 20.37 2.57 14.62
CA ILE A 440 20.85 1.69 13.57
C ILE A 440 22.28 2.11 13.22
N GLY A 441 23.21 1.15 13.20
CA GLY A 441 24.58 1.39 12.76
C GLY A 441 24.60 1.85 11.30
N PRO A 442 25.21 3.00 10.94
CA PRO A 442 25.16 3.55 9.59
C PRO A 442 25.60 2.58 8.49
N ASP A 443 26.69 1.83 8.72
CA ASP A 443 27.20 0.86 7.74
C ASP A 443 26.22 -0.31 7.51
N LYS A 444 25.58 -0.79 8.59
CA LYS A 444 24.55 -1.84 8.49
C LYS A 444 23.32 -1.32 7.75
N HIS A 445 22.93 -0.08 8.05
CA HIS A 445 21.79 0.56 7.41
C HIS A 445 22.01 0.68 5.90
N GLN A 446 23.15 1.24 5.51
CA GLN A 446 23.52 1.41 4.11
C GLN A 446 23.63 0.07 3.37
N ALA A 447 24.22 -0.95 4.00
CA ALA A 447 24.33 -2.29 3.40
C ALA A 447 22.95 -2.92 3.13
N PHE A 448 21.99 -2.75 4.05
CA PHE A 448 20.63 -3.25 3.86
C PHE A 448 19.87 -2.48 2.79
N ILE A 449 20.02 -1.15 2.75
CA ILE A 449 19.46 -0.30 1.68
C ILE A 449 20.00 -0.73 0.31
N GLU A 450 21.30 -0.99 0.21
CA GLU A 450 21.92 -1.49 -1.02
C GLU A 450 21.39 -2.87 -1.41
N MET A 451 21.18 -3.76 -0.45
CA MET A 451 20.57 -5.07 -0.69
C MET A 451 19.14 -4.92 -1.25
N LEU A 452 18.31 -4.08 -0.62
CA LEU A 452 16.94 -3.80 -1.07
C LEU A 452 16.89 -3.15 -2.45
N SER A 453 17.81 -2.22 -2.74
CA SER A 453 17.87 -1.53 -4.05
C SER A 453 18.13 -2.48 -5.23
N ARG A 454 18.68 -3.67 -4.97
CA ARG A 454 18.97 -4.71 -5.95
C ARG A 454 17.93 -5.84 -5.97
N PHE A 455 16.95 -5.80 -5.09
CA PHE A 455 15.93 -6.84 -4.99
C PHE A 455 14.83 -6.61 -6.05
N GLU A 456 14.61 -7.61 -6.90
CA GLU A 456 13.70 -7.51 -8.06
C GLU A 456 12.45 -8.43 -7.97
N GLU A 457 12.32 -9.20 -6.88
CA GLU A 457 11.22 -10.16 -6.69
C GLU A 457 10.00 -9.57 -5.96
N TRP A 458 9.72 -8.27 -6.13
CA TRP A 458 8.51 -7.64 -5.57
C TRP A 458 7.22 -8.09 -6.25
N HIS A 459 7.31 -8.53 -7.49
CA HIS A 459 6.21 -9.11 -8.24
C HIS A 459 5.88 -10.52 -7.72
N TYR A 460 4.61 -10.91 -7.79
CA TYR A 460 4.16 -12.21 -7.31
C TYR A 460 2.90 -12.70 -8.03
N THR A 461 2.55 -13.96 -7.80
CA THR A 461 1.35 -14.56 -8.38
C THR A 461 0.50 -15.23 -7.32
N ILE A 462 -0.81 -15.29 -7.57
CA ILE A 462 -1.76 -16.05 -6.79
C ILE A 462 -2.32 -17.13 -7.71
N ASP A 463 -2.07 -18.39 -7.35
CA ASP A 463 -2.40 -19.56 -8.18
C ASP A 463 -3.87 -19.98 -8.03
N THR A 464 -4.77 -19.03 -8.31
CA THR A 464 -6.21 -19.24 -8.47
C THR A 464 -6.58 -19.49 -9.94
N SER A 465 -7.85 -19.75 -10.21
CA SER A 465 -8.42 -19.70 -11.56
C SER A 465 -9.52 -18.64 -11.64
N PRO A 466 -9.34 -17.51 -12.37
CA PRO A 466 -8.15 -17.15 -13.14
C PRO A 466 -6.90 -16.92 -12.27
N LYS A 467 -5.72 -17.13 -12.86
CA LYS A 467 -4.43 -16.81 -12.20
C LYS A 467 -4.32 -15.31 -12.02
N VAL A 468 -3.95 -14.86 -10.83
CA VAL A 468 -3.69 -13.43 -10.56
C VAL A 468 -2.18 -13.18 -10.63
N ILE A 469 -1.79 -12.19 -11.42
CA ILE A 469 -0.39 -11.78 -11.62
C ILE A 469 -0.25 -10.33 -11.16
N VAL A 470 0.53 -10.10 -10.10
CA VAL A 470 0.79 -8.77 -9.56
C VAL A 470 2.15 -8.32 -10.05
N LEU A 471 2.17 -7.21 -10.77
CA LEU A 471 3.37 -6.67 -11.42
C LEU A 471 4.20 -5.83 -10.45
N ASP A 472 5.48 -5.63 -10.78
CA ASP A 472 6.30 -4.57 -10.22
C ASP A 472 6.53 -3.51 -11.31
N THR A 473 5.84 -2.38 -11.19
CA THR A 473 5.91 -1.26 -12.13
C THR A 473 6.74 -0.08 -11.63
N ARG A 474 7.43 -0.25 -10.49
CA ARG A 474 8.15 0.81 -9.77
C ARG A 474 9.64 0.57 -9.74
N THR A 475 10.09 -0.62 -9.35
CA THR A 475 11.53 -0.89 -9.19
C THR A 475 12.19 -1.37 -10.48
N ARG A 476 11.43 -2.03 -11.37
CA ARG A 476 11.93 -2.60 -12.62
C ARG A 476 11.60 -1.77 -13.86
N ARG A 477 11.71 -0.44 -13.75
CA ARG A 477 11.37 0.50 -14.84
C ARG A 477 12.40 0.47 -15.98
N TRP A 478 11.94 0.46 -17.23
CA TRP A 478 12.77 0.54 -18.44
C TRP A 478 13.35 1.94 -18.61
N ARG A 479 14.62 2.13 -18.23
CA ARG A 479 15.35 3.39 -18.38
C ARG A 479 15.33 3.94 -19.81
N SER A 480 14.98 5.22 -19.97
CA SER A 480 14.98 5.83 -21.31
C SER A 480 16.40 6.10 -21.82
N GLU A 481 16.79 5.43 -22.90
CA GLU A 481 18.11 5.60 -23.53
C GLU A 481 18.26 6.90 -24.36
N SER A 482 17.14 7.58 -24.64
CA SER A 482 17.15 8.71 -25.59
C SER A 482 17.39 10.08 -24.95
N ARG A 483 16.87 10.31 -23.74
CA ARG A 483 17.01 11.58 -22.98
C ARG A 483 16.81 11.29 -21.50
N MET A 484 17.58 11.94 -20.62
CA MET A 484 17.49 11.76 -19.16
C MET A 484 16.12 12.12 -18.59
N ASN A 485 15.50 13.22 -19.04
CA ASN A 485 14.22 13.71 -18.51
C ASN A 485 13.00 13.11 -19.23
N LYS A 486 13.20 12.07 -20.04
CA LYS A 486 12.09 11.37 -20.69
C LYS A 486 11.60 10.26 -19.76
N PRO A 487 10.27 10.10 -19.58
CA PRO A 487 9.73 9.06 -18.72
C PRO A 487 10.27 7.67 -19.08
N SER A 488 10.69 6.94 -18.06
CA SER A 488 11.05 5.53 -18.14
C SER A 488 9.81 4.68 -18.47
N GLY A 489 10.00 3.51 -19.07
CA GLY A 489 8.92 2.54 -19.23
C GLY A 489 8.59 1.85 -17.90
N LEU A 490 7.34 1.46 -17.69
CA LEU A 490 6.93 0.89 -16.40
C LEU A 490 7.53 -0.49 -16.08
N MET A 491 7.92 -1.25 -17.09
CA MET A 491 8.64 -2.52 -16.93
C MET A 491 9.74 -2.63 -17.99
N ASP A 492 10.91 -3.10 -17.56
CA ASP A 492 12.04 -3.43 -18.41
C ASP A 492 11.82 -4.72 -19.24
N TRP A 493 12.83 -5.11 -20.00
CA TRP A 493 12.75 -6.29 -20.86
C TRP A 493 12.62 -7.59 -20.08
N GLU A 494 13.40 -7.76 -19.02
CA GLU A 494 13.45 -9.00 -18.24
C GLU A 494 12.13 -9.22 -17.53
N ALA A 495 11.62 -8.18 -16.86
CA ALA A 495 10.32 -8.20 -16.19
C ALA A 495 9.17 -8.50 -17.18
N LEU A 496 9.23 -7.96 -18.41
CA LEU A 496 8.21 -8.24 -19.45
C LEU A 496 8.29 -9.69 -19.97
N ILE A 497 9.48 -10.28 -20.04
CA ILE A 497 9.65 -11.68 -20.43
C ILE A 497 9.17 -12.61 -19.31
N GLU A 498 9.53 -12.34 -18.06
CA GLU A 498 9.01 -13.07 -16.89
C GLU A 498 7.48 -13.00 -16.84
N PHE A 499 6.91 -11.80 -17.05
CA PHE A 499 5.46 -11.62 -17.18
C PHE A 499 4.88 -12.47 -18.31
N GLN A 500 5.51 -12.49 -19.50
CA GLN A 500 5.07 -13.35 -20.60
C GLN A 500 5.08 -14.82 -20.21
N HIS A 501 6.11 -15.28 -19.49
CA HIS A 501 6.22 -16.67 -19.04
C HIS A 501 5.07 -17.05 -18.10
N GLN A 502 4.66 -16.15 -17.20
CA GLN A 502 3.51 -16.39 -16.31
C GLN A 502 2.17 -16.50 -17.05
N LEU A 503 2.06 -15.90 -18.24
CA LEU A 503 0.88 -15.97 -19.07
C LEU A 503 0.80 -17.23 -19.94
N LEU A 504 1.94 -17.88 -20.22
CA LEU A 504 1.95 -19.04 -21.10
C LEU A 504 1.10 -20.16 -20.51
N HIS A 505 0.27 -20.79 -21.35
CA HIS A 505 -0.58 -21.92 -20.98
C HIS A 505 -1.70 -21.61 -19.97
N GLN A 506 -1.97 -20.33 -19.72
CA GLN A 506 -3.14 -19.90 -18.95
C GLN A 506 -4.32 -19.62 -19.90
N ASP A 507 -5.53 -20.02 -19.50
CA ASP A 507 -6.74 -19.78 -20.29
C ASP A 507 -7.31 -18.36 -20.04
N LYS A 508 -7.24 -17.92 -18.78
CA LYS A 508 -7.78 -16.66 -18.25
C LYS A 508 -6.87 -16.13 -17.13
N VAL A 509 -6.67 -14.82 -17.08
CA VAL A 509 -5.81 -14.17 -16.09
C VAL A 509 -6.35 -12.83 -15.60
N VAL A 510 -6.03 -12.50 -14.36
CA VAL A 510 -6.14 -11.16 -13.78
C VAL A 510 -4.74 -10.59 -13.62
N ILE A 511 -4.50 -9.40 -14.12
CA ILE A 511 -3.24 -8.67 -14.04
C ILE A 511 -3.47 -7.48 -13.11
N VAL A 512 -2.59 -7.26 -12.15
CA VAL A 512 -2.63 -6.12 -11.25
C VAL A 512 -1.42 -5.23 -11.54
N SER A 513 -1.69 -3.97 -11.85
CA SER A 513 -0.69 -2.95 -12.15
C SER A 513 -1.05 -1.71 -11.34
N ALA A 514 -0.07 -1.03 -10.74
CA ALA A 514 -0.36 0.17 -9.94
C ALA A 514 -1.03 1.25 -10.82
N ALA A 515 -0.33 1.70 -11.86
CA ALA A 515 -0.90 2.59 -12.87
C ALA A 515 -1.69 1.85 -13.97
N PRO A 516 -2.72 2.48 -14.57
CA PRO A 516 -3.53 1.88 -15.63
C PRO A 516 -2.75 1.63 -16.95
N MET A 517 -2.86 0.42 -17.49
CA MET A 517 -2.28 0.05 -18.80
C MET A 517 -2.95 0.78 -19.96
N PHE A 518 -4.25 0.97 -19.85
CA PHE A 518 -5.07 1.68 -20.82
C PHE A 518 -5.79 2.88 -20.17
N GLY A 519 -5.04 3.91 -19.78
CA GLY A 519 -5.58 5.14 -19.17
C GLY A 519 -6.35 6.09 -20.11
N VAL A 520 -6.82 7.21 -19.54
CA VAL A 520 -7.53 8.30 -20.23
C VAL A 520 -6.58 9.02 -21.18
N LYS A 521 -6.87 9.00 -22.49
CA LYS A 521 -5.89 9.40 -23.49
C LYS A 521 -5.57 10.89 -23.47
N PHE A 522 -6.55 11.71 -23.16
CA PHE A 522 -6.41 13.15 -23.05
C PHE A 522 -5.55 13.55 -21.85
N ILE A 523 -5.75 12.91 -20.69
CA ILE A 523 -4.91 13.11 -19.50
C ILE A 523 -3.46 12.76 -19.86
N GLU A 524 -3.24 11.60 -20.51
CA GLU A 524 -1.92 11.23 -21.02
C GLU A 524 -1.29 12.23 -22.00
N THR A 525 -2.13 12.95 -22.75
CA THR A 525 -1.68 13.92 -23.74
C THR A 525 -1.33 15.25 -23.06
N LEU A 526 -2.13 15.67 -22.07
CA LEU A 526 -1.82 16.81 -21.21
C LEU A 526 -0.54 16.57 -20.41
N GLN A 527 -0.38 15.39 -19.81
CA GLN A 527 0.86 14.96 -19.13
C GLN A 527 2.07 15.19 -20.05
N LYS A 528 2.04 14.63 -21.28
CA LYS A 528 3.14 14.78 -22.26
C LYS A 528 3.42 16.23 -22.65
N MET A 529 2.37 17.06 -22.80
CA MET A 529 2.54 18.48 -23.07
C MET A 529 3.19 19.20 -21.88
N ALA A 530 2.75 18.89 -20.66
CA ALA A 530 3.28 19.46 -19.43
C ALA A 530 4.76 19.08 -19.22
N THR A 531 5.14 17.81 -19.44
CA THR A 531 6.54 17.35 -19.43
C THR A 531 7.38 18.07 -20.49
N THR A 532 6.83 18.32 -21.68
CA THR A 532 7.55 19.03 -22.77
C THR A 532 7.78 20.50 -22.46
N ILE A 533 6.91 21.12 -21.65
CA ILE A 533 7.00 22.52 -21.22
C ILE A 533 7.84 22.65 -19.92
N GLY A 534 8.36 21.54 -19.37
CA GLY A 534 9.18 21.55 -18.16
C GLY A 534 8.37 21.74 -16.87
N LYS A 535 7.07 21.43 -16.90
CA LYS A 535 6.19 21.36 -15.72
C LYS A 535 5.55 19.97 -15.62
N PRO A 536 6.32 18.88 -15.44
CA PRO A 536 5.78 17.53 -15.29
C PRO A 536 4.82 17.40 -14.08
N LEU A 537 5.04 18.23 -13.05
CA LEU A 537 4.44 18.29 -11.71
C LEU A 537 2.91 18.43 -11.56
N VAL A 538 2.15 18.60 -12.63
CA VAL A 538 0.70 18.93 -12.50
C VAL A 538 -0.19 17.73 -12.70
N ILE A 539 0.32 16.67 -13.33
CA ILE A 539 -0.43 15.46 -13.65
C ILE A 539 0.58 14.29 -13.68
N ASP A 540 0.37 13.30 -12.81
CA ASP A 540 1.11 12.03 -12.73
C ASP A 540 1.49 11.53 -14.15
N ALA A 541 2.74 11.15 -14.41
CA ALA A 541 3.24 10.84 -15.75
C ALA A 541 3.29 9.33 -16.07
N GLU A 542 2.38 8.54 -15.49
CA GLU A 542 2.39 7.08 -15.54
C GLU A 542 1.59 6.43 -16.64
N ASN A 543 2.21 6.42 -17.80
CA ASN A 543 1.61 5.86 -18.98
C ASN A 543 2.44 4.72 -19.53
N TRP A 544 1.89 3.50 -19.49
CA TRP A 544 2.43 2.33 -20.20
C TRP A 544 2.78 2.61 -21.67
N MET A 545 2.05 3.52 -22.32
CA MET A 545 2.26 3.94 -23.70
C MET A 545 3.26 5.11 -23.85
N ALA A 546 3.90 5.59 -22.79
CA ALA A 546 4.94 6.62 -22.85
C ALA A 546 6.19 6.08 -23.54
N HIS A 547 6.70 4.93 -23.08
CA HIS A 547 7.89 4.29 -23.62
C HIS A 547 7.55 3.29 -24.75
N PRO A 548 8.13 3.44 -25.97
CA PRO A 548 7.76 2.62 -27.12
C PRO A 548 8.22 1.15 -27.01
N GLY A 549 9.32 0.88 -26.30
CA GLY A 549 9.83 -0.48 -26.11
C GLY A 549 8.84 -1.33 -25.31
N SER A 550 8.58 -0.93 -24.05
CA SER A 550 7.64 -1.64 -23.17
C SER A 550 6.23 -1.72 -23.75
N ALA A 551 5.74 -0.63 -24.36
CA ALA A 551 4.41 -0.63 -24.98
C ALA A 551 4.28 -1.65 -26.12
N ASN A 552 5.28 -1.74 -27.01
CA ASN A 552 5.24 -2.67 -28.14
C ASN A 552 5.40 -4.13 -27.69
N THR A 553 6.29 -4.39 -26.72
CA THR A 553 6.47 -5.71 -26.13
C THR A 553 5.19 -6.17 -25.45
N LEU A 554 4.57 -5.33 -24.64
CA LEU A 554 3.29 -5.63 -23.98
C LEU A 554 2.18 -5.98 -24.96
N ILE A 555 1.99 -5.17 -26.01
CA ILE A 555 1.00 -5.48 -27.06
C ILE A 555 1.35 -6.81 -27.73
N SER A 556 2.63 -7.10 -27.95
CA SER A 556 3.07 -8.38 -28.53
C SER A 556 2.71 -9.57 -27.65
N ILE A 557 2.91 -9.45 -26.33
CA ILE A 557 2.53 -10.45 -25.32
C ILE A 557 1.03 -10.74 -25.38
N PHE A 558 0.17 -9.72 -25.36
CA PHE A 558 -1.28 -9.91 -25.49
C PHE A 558 -1.68 -10.55 -26.82
N THR A 559 -0.89 -10.36 -27.88
CA THR A 559 -1.19 -10.91 -29.21
C THR A 559 -0.59 -12.29 -29.48
N HIS A 560 0.15 -12.84 -28.52
CA HIS A 560 0.85 -14.12 -28.66
C HIS A 560 -0.17 -15.27 -28.67
N THR A 561 0.10 -16.35 -29.42
CA THR A 561 -0.88 -17.42 -29.64
C THR A 561 -1.04 -18.37 -28.45
N LYS A 562 -0.08 -18.38 -27.53
CA LYS A 562 -0.07 -19.21 -26.31
C LYS A 562 -0.45 -18.44 -25.04
N THR A 563 -0.93 -17.20 -25.18
CA THR A 563 -1.39 -16.39 -24.05
C THR A 563 -2.92 -16.44 -23.94
N PRO A 564 -3.49 -16.05 -22.78
CA PRO A 564 -4.92 -16.16 -22.48
C PRO A 564 -5.83 -15.55 -23.52
N THR A 565 -7.08 -16.02 -23.56
CA THR A 565 -8.11 -15.40 -24.41
C THR A 565 -8.79 -14.23 -23.72
N ASN A 566 -8.86 -14.24 -22.39
CA ASN A 566 -9.45 -13.19 -21.57
C ASN A 566 -8.41 -12.65 -20.56
N PHE A 567 -8.21 -11.34 -20.58
CA PHE A 567 -7.35 -10.59 -19.67
C PHE A 567 -8.20 -9.58 -18.92
N VAL A 568 -8.12 -9.59 -17.60
CA VAL A 568 -8.64 -8.50 -16.77
C VAL A 568 -7.46 -7.77 -16.15
N VAL A 569 -7.39 -6.46 -16.31
CA VAL A 569 -6.35 -5.60 -15.74
C VAL A 569 -6.98 -4.76 -14.65
N LEU A 570 -6.57 -4.97 -13.41
CA LEU A 570 -6.93 -4.15 -12.25
C LEU A 570 -5.84 -3.09 -12.04
N SER A 571 -6.25 -1.85 -11.78
CA SER A 571 -5.29 -0.79 -11.46
C SER A 571 -5.83 0.28 -10.52
N GLY A 572 -4.90 1.11 -10.04
CA GLY A 572 -5.07 2.19 -9.07
C GLY A 572 -4.49 3.54 -9.51
N ASP A 573 -3.85 4.24 -8.57
CA ASP A 573 -3.01 5.45 -8.70
C ASP A 573 -3.73 6.75 -9.08
N VAL A 574 -4.64 6.71 -10.06
CA VAL A 574 -5.18 7.95 -10.68
C VAL A 574 -6.27 8.74 -9.92
N HIS A 575 -6.67 8.34 -8.71
CA HIS A 575 -7.73 8.95 -7.86
C HIS A 575 -9.16 9.03 -8.43
N TYR A 576 -9.46 8.28 -9.50
CA TYR A 576 -10.82 8.10 -10.04
C TYR A 576 -11.02 6.67 -10.58
N SER A 577 -12.28 6.31 -10.85
CA SER A 577 -12.64 4.97 -11.36
C SER A 577 -13.15 5.00 -12.80
N PHE A 578 -12.81 3.96 -13.59
CA PHE A 578 -13.31 3.75 -14.95
C PHE A 578 -13.18 2.29 -15.38
N ALA A 579 -13.90 1.90 -16.45
CA ALA A 579 -13.80 0.57 -17.05
C ALA A 579 -13.83 0.64 -18.57
N TYR A 580 -12.89 -0.04 -19.23
CA TYR A 580 -12.76 -0.10 -20.69
C TYR A 580 -12.67 -1.53 -21.22
N ASP A 581 -13.28 -1.74 -22.38
CA ASP A 581 -13.22 -2.98 -23.14
C ASP A 581 -12.30 -2.76 -24.35
N ILE A 582 -11.23 -3.56 -24.45
CA ILE A 582 -10.19 -3.42 -25.46
C ILE A 582 -10.15 -4.64 -26.36
N LYS A 583 -10.19 -4.41 -27.68
CA LYS A 583 -10.08 -5.42 -28.75
C LYS A 583 -9.07 -5.02 -29.81
N LEU A 584 -8.54 -5.98 -30.58
CA LEU A 584 -7.63 -5.69 -31.71
C LEU A 584 -8.45 -5.41 -32.98
N ARG A 585 -8.25 -4.25 -33.64
CA ARG A 585 -9.08 -3.78 -34.78
C ARG A 585 -9.06 -4.68 -36.03
N TYR A 586 -8.01 -5.48 -36.25
CA TYR A 586 -7.76 -6.19 -37.51
C TYR A 586 -7.49 -7.70 -37.35
N ARG A 587 -7.93 -8.32 -36.26
CA ARG A 587 -7.84 -9.77 -36.06
C ARG A 587 -9.22 -10.35 -35.73
N ARG A 588 -9.64 -11.40 -36.44
CA ARG A 588 -10.94 -12.06 -36.24
C ARG A 588 -11.04 -12.82 -34.91
N ASN A 589 -9.91 -13.25 -34.34
CA ASN A 589 -9.81 -13.88 -33.02
C ASN A 589 -8.87 -13.05 -32.14
N SER A 590 -9.32 -11.86 -31.71
CA SER A 590 -8.57 -11.02 -30.78
C SER A 590 -8.84 -11.44 -29.34
N PRO A 591 -7.84 -11.39 -28.44
CA PRO A 591 -8.10 -11.54 -27.01
C PRO A 591 -9.07 -10.43 -26.54
N ASN A 592 -9.86 -10.74 -25.52
CA ASN A 592 -10.63 -9.75 -24.80
C ASN A 592 -9.78 -9.20 -23.66
N ILE A 593 -9.58 -7.89 -23.63
CA ILE A 593 -8.83 -7.22 -22.57
C ILE A 593 -9.77 -6.23 -21.89
N TYR A 594 -9.90 -6.32 -20.57
CA TYR A 594 -10.73 -5.43 -19.76
C TYR A 594 -9.84 -4.62 -18.82
N GLN A 595 -9.78 -3.31 -18.98
CA GLN A 595 -9.11 -2.42 -18.04
C GLN A 595 -10.14 -1.93 -17.03
N ILE A 596 -9.92 -2.23 -15.75
CA ILE A 596 -10.82 -1.86 -14.65
C ILE A 596 -9.99 -1.14 -13.60
N THR A 597 -10.25 0.15 -13.46
CA THR A 597 -9.51 1.02 -12.54
C THR A 597 -10.45 1.52 -11.47
N CYS A 598 -10.08 1.33 -10.20
CA CYS A 598 -10.81 1.87 -9.06
C CYS A 598 -9.80 2.53 -8.12
N SER A 599 -9.45 3.77 -8.41
CA SER A 599 -8.50 4.53 -7.61
C SER A 599 -9.25 5.55 -6.75
N GLY A 600 -9.00 5.54 -5.44
CA GLY A 600 -9.65 6.45 -4.47
C GLY A 600 -10.40 5.74 -3.35
N ILE A 601 -9.78 4.80 -2.64
CA ILE A 601 -10.38 4.18 -1.44
C ILE A 601 -10.77 5.25 -0.41
N LYS A 602 -9.89 6.24 -0.24
CA LYS A 602 -10.16 7.47 0.51
C LYS A 602 -9.39 8.61 -0.16
N ASN A 603 -9.69 8.86 -1.42
CA ASN A 603 -9.15 9.98 -2.17
C ASN A 603 -10.09 10.34 -3.33
N GLN A 604 -9.96 11.54 -3.89
CA GLN A 604 -10.70 11.99 -5.06
C GLN A 604 -9.84 12.89 -5.94
N PHE A 605 -9.99 12.78 -7.25
CA PHE A 605 -9.37 13.72 -8.17
C PHE A 605 -10.09 15.09 -8.14
N PRO A 606 -9.41 16.22 -8.40
CA PRO A 606 -10.07 17.52 -8.52
C PRO A 606 -11.22 17.52 -9.54
N ALA A 607 -12.46 17.59 -9.05
CA ALA A 607 -13.66 17.34 -9.86
C ALA A 607 -13.80 18.23 -11.12
N PRO A 608 -13.47 19.55 -11.10
CA PRO A 608 -13.54 20.38 -12.29
C PRO A 608 -12.55 19.92 -13.38
N LEU A 609 -11.33 19.55 -12.98
CA LEU A 609 -10.29 19.08 -13.90
C LEU A 609 -10.67 17.72 -14.49
N LEU A 610 -11.19 16.79 -13.68
CA LEU A 610 -11.63 15.48 -14.18
C LEU A 610 -12.74 15.62 -15.23
N LYS A 611 -13.76 16.44 -14.95
CA LYS A 611 -14.86 16.68 -15.89
C LYS A 611 -14.36 17.30 -17.19
N PHE A 612 -13.42 18.25 -17.11
CA PHE A 612 -12.78 18.84 -18.29
C PHE A 612 -12.05 17.77 -19.11
N CYS A 613 -11.24 16.95 -18.45
CA CYS A 613 -10.47 15.89 -19.11
C CYS A 613 -11.38 14.86 -19.79
N ASP A 614 -12.46 14.42 -19.14
CA ASP A 614 -13.40 13.45 -19.69
C ASP A 614 -14.15 14.00 -20.93
N VAL A 615 -14.60 15.26 -20.87
CA VAL A 615 -15.23 15.94 -22.01
C VAL A 615 -14.31 15.93 -23.23
N TRP A 616 -13.06 16.36 -23.05
CA TRP A 616 -12.10 16.43 -24.15
C TRP A 616 -11.65 15.05 -24.64
N ASP A 617 -11.49 14.08 -23.73
CA ASP A 617 -11.15 12.71 -24.12
C ASP A 617 -12.27 12.08 -24.96
N ARG A 618 -13.53 12.35 -24.62
CA ARG A 618 -14.68 11.92 -25.42
C ARG A 618 -14.72 12.58 -26.79
N LEU A 619 -14.44 13.88 -26.88
CA LEU A 619 -14.45 14.62 -28.14
C LEU A 619 -13.30 14.20 -29.07
N LEU A 620 -12.08 14.07 -28.54
CA LEU A 620 -10.88 13.85 -29.32
C LEU A 620 -10.59 12.36 -29.56
N TYR A 621 -10.94 11.48 -28.61
CA TYR A 621 -10.53 10.06 -28.64
C TYR A 621 -11.72 9.10 -28.55
N SER A 622 -12.89 9.49 -29.07
CA SER A 622 -14.00 8.55 -29.28
C SER A 622 -13.57 7.35 -30.15
N PRO A 623 -14.19 6.16 -30.04
CA PRO A 623 -13.78 4.98 -30.81
C PRO A 623 -13.74 5.21 -32.34
N ARG A 624 -14.57 6.14 -32.82
CA ARG A 624 -14.70 6.56 -34.22
C ARG A 624 -13.79 7.72 -34.62
N SER A 625 -13.05 8.30 -33.69
CA SER A 625 -12.15 9.43 -33.95
C SER A 625 -11.00 9.03 -34.88
N VAL A 626 -10.73 9.88 -35.87
CA VAL A 626 -9.58 9.76 -36.78
C VAL A 626 -8.26 9.95 -36.03
N LEU A 627 -8.27 10.71 -34.93
CA LEU A 627 -7.07 10.95 -34.10
C LEU A 627 -6.48 9.64 -33.57
N ASN A 628 -7.31 8.61 -33.36
CA ASN A 628 -6.85 7.30 -32.89
C ASN A 628 -5.83 6.65 -33.85
N TYR A 629 -5.89 6.93 -35.16
CA TYR A 629 -4.94 6.40 -36.14
C TYR A 629 -3.54 6.98 -36.00
N PHE A 630 -3.43 8.19 -35.43
CA PHE A 630 -2.16 8.85 -35.14
C PHE A 630 -1.60 8.49 -33.76
N THR A 631 -2.37 7.79 -32.93
CA THR A 631 -1.89 7.33 -31.62
C THR A 631 -1.16 5.99 -31.70
N LYS A 632 -0.36 5.69 -30.66
CA LYS A 632 0.21 4.34 -30.46
C LYS A 632 -0.87 3.25 -30.31
N ARG A 633 -2.13 3.63 -30.03
CA ARG A 633 -3.30 2.74 -29.88
C ARG A 633 -4.03 2.46 -31.19
N LYS A 634 -3.50 2.85 -32.36
CA LYS A 634 -4.16 2.68 -33.66
C LYS A 634 -4.59 1.24 -34.00
N ARG A 635 -3.96 0.24 -33.39
CA ARG A 635 -4.30 -1.19 -33.56
C ARG A 635 -5.39 -1.69 -32.60
N LEU A 636 -5.79 -0.86 -31.65
CA LEU A 636 -6.74 -1.17 -30.58
C LEU A 636 -8.08 -0.46 -30.81
N LYS A 637 -9.17 -1.16 -30.54
CA LYS A 637 -10.52 -0.62 -30.37
C LYS A 637 -10.75 -0.58 -28.88
N ILE A 638 -10.97 0.61 -28.33
CA ILE A 638 -11.22 0.83 -26.90
C ILE A 638 -12.63 1.36 -26.78
N GLU A 639 -13.49 0.62 -26.10
CA GLU A 639 -14.88 0.98 -25.81
C GLU A 639 -14.99 1.30 -24.33
N LYS A 640 -15.60 2.44 -24.00
CA LYS A 640 -15.65 2.92 -22.62
C LYS A 640 -17.00 2.62 -22.00
N ARG A 641 -17.03 1.92 -20.87
CA ARG A 641 -18.26 1.67 -20.12
C ARG A 641 -18.74 2.97 -19.48
N SER A 642 -20.04 3.22 -19.56
CA SER A 642 -20.67 4.36 -18.88
C SER A 642 -21.10 3.92 -17.49
N PRO A 643 -20.71 4.60 -16.41
CA PRO A 643 -21.31 4.34 -15.12
C PRO A 643 -22.81 4.67 -15.15
N ASP A 644 -23.62 3.83 -14.50
CA ASP A 644 -25.08 3.90 -14.52
C ASP A 644 -25.68 5.12 -13.82
N ASN A 645 -24.89 5.79 -12.97
CA ASN A 645 -25.29 7.00 -12.25
C ASN A 645 -25.10 8.29 -13.05
N GLN A 646 -24.54 8.25 -14.26
CA GLN A 646 -24.32 9.43 -15.09
C GLN A 646 -24.40 9.13 -16.60
N THR A 647 -24.97 10.07 -17.35
CA THR A 647 -25.27 9.87 -18.78
C THR A 647 -24.15 10.36 -19.71
N PHE A 648 -23.43 11.40 -19.30
CA PHE A 648 -22.42 12.04 -20.15
C PHE A 648 -20.98 11.60 -19.84
N TYR A 649 -20.63 11.58 -18.56
CA TYR A 649 -19.27 11.31 -18.08
C TYR A 649 -19.00 9.80 -18.02
N ARG A 650 -17.77 9.41 -18.30
CA ARG A 650 -17.29 8.01 -18.26
C ARG A 650 -16.42 7.74 -17.04
N LEU A 651 -15.92 8.78 -16.37
CA LEU A 651 -15.08 8.68 -15.18
C LEU A 651 -15.91 8.92 -13.91
N SER A 652 -15.72 8.08 -12.89
CA SER A 652 -16.34 8.25 -11.57
C SER A 652 -15.32 8.86 -10.60
N ASN A 653 -15.62 10.03 -10.04
CA ASN A 653 -14.74 10.72 -9.09
C ASN A 653 -15.00 10.37 -7.62
N ARG A 654 -15.77 9.32 -7.37
CA ARG A 654 -16.26 9.01 -6.04
C ARG A 654 -15.28 8.09 -5.35
N SER A 655 -14.95 8.39 -4.10
CA SER A 655 -14.14 7.47 -3.30
C SER A 655 -14.86 6.15 -3.11
N ALA A 656 -14.22 5.06 -3.50
CA ALA A 656 -14.83 3.74 -3.59
C ALA A 656 -13.80 2.62 -3.64
N ILE A 657 -14.28 1.42 -3.28
CA ILE A 657 -13.62 0.15 -3.54
C ILE A 657 -14.31 -0.52 -4.74
N GLY A 658 -13.54 -1.05 -5.67
CA GLY A 658 -14.02 -1.77 -6.82
C GLY A 658 -14.48 -3.17 -6.41
N GLU A 659 -15.58 -3.63 -7.00
CA GLU A 659 -16.06 -4.99 -6.89
C GLU A 659 -16.16 -5.59 -8.29
N LEU A 660 -15.34 -6.60 -8.53
CA LEU A 660 -15.29 -7.33 -9.78
C LEU A 660 -15.86 -8.73 -9.57
N ARG A 661 -16.83 -9.11 -10.40
CA ARG A 661 -17.27 -10.51 -10.53
C ARG A 661 -16.96 -11.05 -11.91
N LEU A 662 -16.33 -12.22 -11.97
CA LEU A 662 -15.97 -12.91 -13.20
C LEU A 662 -16.85 -14.13 -13.44
N ASP A 663 -17.05 -14.47 -14.71
CA ASP A 663 -17.66 -15.73 -15.12
C ASP A 663 -16.62 -16.87 -15.20
N THR A 664 -17.08 -18.07 -15.54
CA THR A 664 -16.23 -19.26 -15.68
C THR A 664 -15.13 -19.10 -16.73
N ASP A 665 -15.32 -18.25 -17.75
CA ASP A 665 -14.33 -17.95 -18.79
C ASP A 665 -13.35 -16.82 -18.38
N GLY A 666 -13.56 -16.20 -17.21
CA GLY A 666 -12.76 -15.08 -16.72
C GLY A 666 -13.15 -13.73 -17.32
N LYS A 667 -14.35 -13.60 -17.90
CA LYS A 667 -14.88 -12.32 -18.36
C LYS A 667 -15.62 -11.60 -17.24
N PRO A 668 -15.60 -10.27 -17.19
CA PRO A 668 -16.38 -9.51 -16.22
C PRO A 668 -17.88 -9.74 -16.38
N GLN A 669 -18.49 -10.43 -15.42
CA GLN A 669 -19.94 -10.55 -15.28
C GLN A 669 -20.52 -9.27 -14.66
N SER A 670 -19.80 -8.67 -13.71
CA SER A 670 -20.20 -7.44 -13.04
C SER A 670 -18.97 -6.60 -12.70
N ILE A 671 -19.04 -5.32 -13.04
CA ILE A 671 -18.05 -4.30 -12.67
C ILE A 671 -18.79 -3.22 -11.90
N THR A 672 -18.53 -3.12 -10.61
CA THR A 672 -19.17 -2.14 -9.75
C THR A 672 -18.19 -1.48 -8.81
N THR A 673 -18.56 -0.34 -8.23
CA THR A 673 -17.79 0.32 -7.17
C THR A 673 -18.70 0.59 -5.99
N LEU A 674 -18.23 0.29 -4.78
CA LEU A 674 -18.89 0.56 -3.51
C LEU A 674 -18.23 1.78 -2.84
N SER A 675 -18.97 2.87 -2.71
CA SER A 675 -18.46 4.08 -2.07
C SER A 675 -18.49 4.03 -0.54
N GLY A 676 -17.69 4.88 0.12
CA GLY A 676 -17.63 4.96 1.58
C GLY A 676 -18.95 5.29 2.29
N ASP A 677 -19.94 5.83 1.57
CA ASP A 677 -21.32 6.04 2.06
C ASP A 677 -22.29 4.91 1.65
N GLY A 678 -21.77 3.75 1.22
CA GLY A 678 -22.53 2.53 0.97
C GLY A 678 -23.29 2.48 -0.37
N LYS A 679 -23.12 3.46 -1.27
CA LYS A 679 -23.80 3.43 -2.57
C LYS A 679 -22.98 2.66 -3.59
N VAL A 680 -23.68 1.90 -4.43
CA VAL A 680 -23.09 1.13 -5.53
C VAL A 680 -23.24 1.90 -6.84
N THR A 681 -22.20 1.91 -7.66
CA THR A 681 -22.23 2.39 -9.05
C THR A 681 -21.83 1.24 -9.97
N ARG A 682 -22.57 1.01 -11.06
CA ARG A 682 -22.31 -0.08 -11.99
C ARG A 682 -21.72 0.45 -13.29
N PHE A 683 -20.83 -0.33 -13.90
CA PHE A 683 -20.27 -0.08 -15.23
C PHE A 683 -20.80 -1.15 -16.20
N PRO A 684 -22.03 -1.00 -16.72
CA PRO A 684 -22.61 -1.92 -17.70
C PRO A 684 -21.77 -2.03 -18.98
N GLU A 685 -21.99 -3.13 -19.70
CA GLU A 685 -21.38 -3.32 -21.02
C GLU A 685 -21.74 -2.17 -21.98
N PRO A 686 -20.84 -1.77 -22.88
CA PRO A 686 -21.15 -0.75 -23.89
C PRO A 686 -22.22 -1.25 -24.87
N ASP A 687 -23.17 -0.37 -25.23
CA ASP A 687 -24.21 -0.62 -26.25
C ASP A 687 -23.67 -0.89 -27.67
#